data_AF-A0A8H6QRV6-F1
#
_entry.id   AF-A0A8H6QRV6-F1
#
_cell.length_a   1.000
_cell.length_b   1.000
_cell.length_c   1.000
_cell.angle_alpha   90.00
_cell.angle_beta   90.00
_cell.angle_gamma   90.00
#
_symmetry.space_group_name_H-M   'P 1'
#
loop_
_entity.id
_entity.type
_entity.pdbx_description
1 polymer ?
#
loop_
_entity_poly.entity_id
_entity_poly.type
_entity_poly.pdbx_seq_one_letter_code
_entity_poly.pdbx_strand_id
1 'polypeptide(L)'
;MSATVPSLFSLSGKTAIVTGGTRGIGQAMAIALAEAGADIVLIQRDDSNTSTRDEIVNRVGRKAWIHVAELSKREEVKKIIPAVTSQGLKPEILLNCAGIQRRHPSEKFPDEDWDEVIEVNLTSVFTLCREFGAYLLARDASEFPSGRRGSIINVASLLSFQGGITVPAYAASKGGIAQLTKALSNEWASKGINVNAIAPGYIDTDMNVALINDANRNAGIMARIPAGRWGKPEDFKGIIVFLASQASSYVSAPRRRTTGPLPTPAYPVLPMDDLDHRITPRGHGINTTYVYEFSRGLGGVNVPRDVIFTQIIYWSVIIGALVVFCGRIAQISHAYLRHITSLTASQRQQTFWSVEESRLWANIKKHILYAPLGRKRHNREIQLSSAINVGTLPSRFHSILILLYVASQVAYCCFLDYAVNEKAALVAELRGRSGTLAVLNMVPLFLLAGRNNPLIPLLHISFDTYNLLHRWLGRIVVLESVVHTAAWAVNACDEEDFSRMLVRLTSTPFFTWGLVGTVAMVFLCLHSPSPIRHAFYETFLHLHQLAAFLAFLGVYVHLDLDNLPQIPWAKAIGAIWLFDRSARLLRLLYLNFSLKKGTTKLVVEALPGDACKVTFHLPKHVRINPGGHVFAYIPSVSMWMSHPFSIAWVEPNNCVTPSAAPDSVMSPMTPSLLEKQTALDLDDYMRGNQQPTSVSLIVGARQGMTRKLYNKALAAPRQTLYTTGYIEGPYSSHASNMGSYGTAVLFSAGAGITHHMLFVRDLIIRAAEGRVATQQIYLIWSVRNTEHLTWVRDWMDQILRLPGRREILTVKLFVSKPKSSREIVSPSATVQMFPGRCRPDVVLNEVIPKRVGATIVSVCGPGAFADEVRAAARNNIGKGAVVDFVEEAFTW
;
A
#
# COMPACT_ATOMS: atom_id res chain seq x y z
N MET A 1 -52.53 -27.21 15.62
CA MET A 1 -51.92 -28.03 14.54
C MET A 1 -51.09 -27.10 13.69
N SER A 2 -49.81 -27.44 13.44
CA SER A 2 -48.95 -26.62 12.58
C SER A 2 -49.49 -26.63 11.14
N ALA A 3 -49.52 -25.47 10.47
CA ALA A 3 -49.95 -25.37 9.08
C ALA A 3 -49.04 -26.23 8.19
N THR A 4 -49.63 -27.00 7.28
CA THR A 4 -48.86 -27.74 6.26
C THR A 4 -48.30 -26.75 5.23
N VAL A 5 -47.16 -27.07 4.61
CA VAL A 5 -46.54 -26.17 3.62
C VAL A 5 -47.51 -25.75 2.51
N PRO A 6 -48.30 -26.65 1.87
CA PRO A 6 -49.29 -26.23 0.88
C PRO A 6 -50.36 -25.28 1.42
N SER A 7 -50.80 -25.47 2.67
CA SER A 7 -51.79 -24.59 3.30
C SER A 7 -51.30 -23.15 3.51
N LEU A 8 -49.98 -22.94 3.63
CA LEU A 8 -49.38 -21.59 3.74
C LEU A 8 -49.45 -20.79 2.43
N PHE A 9 -49.59 -21.46 1.28
CA PHE A 9 -49.70 -20.84 -0.04
C PHE A 9 -51.15 -20.71 -0.53
N SER A 10 -52.12 -21.28 0.21
CA SER A 10 -53.54 -21.19 -0.14
C SER A 10 -54.08 -19.77 0.05
N LEU A 11 -54.84 -19.30 -0.94
CA LEU A 11 -55.59 -18.04 -0.92
C LEU A 11 -57.11 -18.29 -0.90
N SER A 12 -57.53 -19.51 -0.56
CA SER A 12 -58.95 -19.87 -0.49
C SER A 12 -59.71 -18.93 0.46
N GLY A 13 -60.83 -18.38 -0.04
CA GLY A 13 -61.66 -17.44 0.70
C GLY A 13 -61.12 -16.00 0.75
N LYS A 14 -60.02 -15.71 0.06
CA LYS A 14 -59.48 -14.35 -0.09
C LYS A 14 -59.99 -13.69 -1.36
N THR A 15 -60.08 -12.37 -1.36
CA THR A 15 -60.38 -11.57 -2.55
C THR A 15 -59.21 -10.65 -2.87
N ALA A 16 -58.78 -10.60 -4.14
CA ALA A 16 -57.67 -9.80 -4.62
C ALA A 16 -58.13 -8.73 -5.63
N ILE A 17 -57.71 -7.48 -5.40
CA ILE A 17 -57.85 -6.39 -6.38
C ILE A 17 -56.59 -6.35 -7.23
N VAL A 18 -56.73 -6.37 -8.54
CA VAL A 18 -55.61 -6.36 -9.49
C VAL A 18 -55.77 -5.23 -10.48
N THR A 19 -54.81 -4.29 -10.49
CA THR A 19 -54.72 -3.29 -11.57
C THR A 19 -53.83 -3.82 -12.70
N GLY A 20 -54.20 -3.55 -13.95
CA GLY A 20 -53.39 -3.97 -15.11
C GLY A 20 -53.43 -5.47 -15.40
N GLY A 21 -54.52 -6.16 -15.02
CA GLY A 21 -54.68 -7.61 -15.17
C GLY A 21 -55.16 -8.09 -16.55
N THR A 22 -55.27 -7.22 -17.55
CA THR A 22 -55.85 -7.56 -18.87
C THR A 22 -54.89 -8.23 -19.84
N ARG A 23 -53.57 -8.16 -19.59
CA ARG A 23 -52.52 -8.75 -20.44
C ARG A 23 -51.19 -8.93 -19.70
N GLY A 24 -50.27 -9.68 -20.31
CA GLY A 24 -48.87 -9.78 -19.90
C GLY A 24 -48.69 -10.24 -18.44
N ILE A 25 -47.75 -9.61 -17.72
CA ILE A 25 -47.39 -9.97 -16.34
C ILE A 25 -48.61 -9.89 -15.40
N GLY A 26 -49.44 -8.85 -15.54
CA GLY A 26 -50.61 -8.65 -14.69
C GLY A 26 -51.67 -9.74 -14.86
N GLN A 27 -51.92 -10.18 -16.10
CA GLN A 27 -52.83 -11.30 -16.40
C GLN A 27 -52.32 -12.60 -15.79
N ALA A 28 -51.05 -12.94 -16.00
CA ALA A 28 -50.45 -14.16 -15.46
C ALA A 28 -50.51 -14.19 -13.92
N MET A 29 -50.27 -13.04 -13.27
CA MET A 29 -50.39 -12.92 -11.81
C MET A 29 -51.83 -12.99 -11.31
N ALA A 30 -52.79 -12.39 -12.01
CA ALA A 30 -54.21 -12.48 -11.67
C ALA A 30 -54.72 -13.93 -11.72
N ILE A 31 -54.35 -14.66 -12.78
CA ILE A 31 -54.68 -16.08 -12.95
C ILE A 31 -54.00 -16.92 -11.86
N ALA A 32 -52.75 -16.64 -11.50
CA ALA A 32 -52.05 -17.35 -10.42
C ALA A 32 -52.71 -17.17 -9.06
N LEU A 33 -53.17 -15.95 -8.74
CA LEU A 33 -53.93 -15.68 -7.52
C LEU A 33 -55.24 -16.48 -7.50
N ALA A 34 -55.93 -16.58 -8.63
CA ALA A 34 -57.13 -17.41 -8.77
C ALA A 34 -56.84 -18.91 -8.65
N GLU A 35 -55.77 -19.41 -9.29
CA GLU A 35 -55.33 -20.80 -9.20
C GLU A 35 -54.96 -21.19 -7.75
N ALA A 36 -54.48 -20.23 -6.95
CA ALA A 36 -54.23 -20.41 -5.52
C ALA A 36 -55.48 -20.27 -4.64
N GLY A 37 -56.65 -19.94 -5.22
CA GLY A 37 -57.96 -19.96 -4.56
C GLY A 37 -58.60 -18.59 -4.27
N ALA A 38 -57.98 -17.48 -4.69
CA ALA A 38 -58.56 -16.14 -4.50
C ALA A 38 -59.66 -15.84 -5.51
N ASP A 39 -60.66 -15.05 -5.12
CA ASP A 39 -61.57 -14.37 -6.04
C ASP A 39 -60.95 -13.05 -6.50
N ILE A 40 -61.18 -12.62 -7.75
CA ILE A 40 -60.42 -11.54 -8.39
C ILE A 40 -61.31 -10.36 -8.78
N VAL A 41 -60.89 -9.14 -8.43
CA VAL A 41 -61.48 -7.89 -8.95
C VAL A 41 -60.46 -7.24 -9.87
N LEU A 42 -60.75 -7.21 -11.18
CA LEU A 42 -59.90 -6.61 -12.20
C LEU A 42 -60.26 -5.13 -12.35
N ILE A 43 -59.27 -4.26 -12.12
CA ILE A 43 -59.38 -2.82 -12.40
C ILE A 43 -58.81 -2.56 -13.79
N GLN A 44 -59.66 -2.06 -14.68
CA GLN A 44 -59.34 -1.79 -16.07
C GLN A 44 -60.01 -0.50 -16.58
N ARG A 45 -59.48 0.06 -17.67
CA ARG A 45 -59.91 1.35 -18.24
C ARG A 45 -61.29 1.29 -18.90
N ASP A 46 -61.65 0.14 -19.46
CA ASP A 46 -62.92 -0.14 -20.13
C ASP A 46 -63.28 -1.63 -19.95
N ASP A 47 -64.46 -2.05 -20.37
CA ASP A 47 -64.96 -3.42 -20.28
C ASP A 47 -64.82 -4.22 -21.59
N SER A 48 -64.08 -3.70 -22.58
CA SER A 48 -63.96 -4.32 -23.90
C SER A 48 -63.18 -5.64 -23.89
N ASN A 49 -62.20 -5.77 -22.99
CA ASN A 49 -61.42 -7.00 -22.82
C ASN A 49 -61.87 -7.74 -21.55
N THR A 50 -62.58 -8.86 -21.75
CA THR A 50 -63.03 -9.76 -20.69
C THR A 50 -62.22 -11.05 -20.58
N SER A 51 -61.19 -11.22 -21.40
CA SER A 51 -60.47 -12.50 -21.55
C SER A 51 -59.92 -13.06 -20.23
N THR A 52 -59.25 -12.24 -19.41
CA THR A 52 -58.73 -12.67 -18.11
C THR A 52 -59.85 -13.09 -17.16
N ARG A 53 -60.97 -12.35 -17.13
CA ARG A 53 -62.14 -12.70 -16.30
C ARG A 53 -62.70 -14.05 -16.75
N ASP A 54 -62.92 -14.21 -18.04
CA ASP A 54 -63.51 -15.42 -18.62
C ASP A 54 -62.61 -16.64 -18.41
N GLU A 55 -61.29 -16.47 -18.48
CA GLU A 55 -60.34 -17.52 -18.14
C GLU A 55 -60.43 -17.92 -16.66
N ILE A 56 -60.48 -16.95 -15.74
CA ILE A 56 -60.61 -17.22 -14.30
C ILE A 56 -61.93 -17.94 -13.99
N VAL A 57 -63.03 -17.51 -14.59
CA VAL A 57 -64.37 -18.09 -14.36
C VAL A 57 -64.50 -19.46 -15.00
N ASN A 58 -64.13 -19.61 -16.28
CA ASN A 58 -64.41 -20.81 -17.05
C ASN A 58 -63.36 -21.91 -16.85
N ARG A 59 -62.07 -21.54 -16.71
CA ARG A 59 -60.96 -22.50 -16.62
C ARG A 59 -60.56 -22.80 -15.18
N VAL A 60 -60.48 -21.78 -14.33
CA VAL A 60 -60.02 -21.93 -12.93
C VAL A 60 -61.20 -22.19 -11.97
N GLY A 61 -62.41 -21.72 -12.31
CA GLY A 61 -63.62 -21.92 -11.51
C GLY A 61 -63.72 -20.97 -10.30
N ARG A 62 -63.08 -19.80 -10.36
CA ARG A 62 -63.18 -18.74 -9.33
C ARG A 62 -64.07 -17.59 -9.77
N LYS A 63 -64.52 -16.78 -8.81
CA LYS A 63 -65.30 -15.57 -9.14
C LYS A 63 -64.35 -14.47 -9.61
N ALA A 64 -64.72 -13.77 -10.68
CA ALA A 64 -64.01 -12.60 -11.16
C ALA A 64 -64.98 -11.47 -11.55
N TRP A 65 -64.65 -10.24 -11.16
CA TRP A 65 -65.40 -9.03 -11.51
C TRP A 65 -64.51 -8.05 -12.26
N ILE A 66 -65.13 -7.23 -13.10
CA ILE A 66 -64.48 -6.11 -13.78
C ILE A 66 -65.02 -4.83 -13.15
N HIS A 67 -64.12 -3.96 -12.69
CA HIS A 67 -64.44 -2.61 -12.25
C HIS A 67 -63.73 -1.62 -13.16
N VAL A 68 -64.51 -0.78 -13.83
CA VAL A 68 -64.01 0.21 -14.79
C VAL A 68 -63.57 1.47 -14.04
N ALA A 69 -62.28 1.81 -14.16
CA ALA A 69 -61.71 3.03 -13.59
C ALA A 69 -60.46 3.49 -14.38
N GLU A 70 -60.36 4.79 -14.65
CA GLU A 70 -59.18 5.40 -15.24
C GLU A 70 -58.14 5.75 -14.16
N LEU A 71 -56.98 5.09 -14.22
CA LEU A 71 -55.92 5.27 -13.22
C LEU A 71 -55.18 6.60 -13.36
N SER A 72 -55.27 7.29 -14.49
CA SER A 72 -54.77 8.67 -14.62
C SER A 72 -55.68 9.70 -13.93
N LYS A 73 -56.88 9.31 -13.47
CA LYS A 73 -57.82 10.20 -12.77
C LYS A 73 -57.92 9.82 -11.30
N ARG A 74 -57.21 10.57 -10.45
CA ARG A 74 -57.16 10.35 -9.00
C ARG A 74 -58.51 10.21 -8.31
N GLU A 75 -59.53 10.95 -8.75
CA GLU A 75 -60.89 10.87 -8.19
C GLU A 75 -61.61 9.56 -8.51
N GLU A 76 -61.32 8.93 -9.65
CA GLU A 76 -61.82 7.59 -9.96
C GLU A 76 -61.08 6.55 -9.12
N VAL A 77 -59.77 6.69 -8.97
CA VAL A 77 -58.93 5.79 -8.15
C VAL A 77 -59.39 5.72 -6.68
N LYS A 78 -59.71 6.87 -6.07
CA LYS A 78 -60.22 6.94 -4.69
C LYS A 78 -61.54 6.18 -4.49
N LYS A 79 -62.36 6.06 -5.54
CA LYS A 79 -63.68 5.41 -5.47
C LYS A 79 -63.62 3.89 -5.59
N ILE A 80 -62.49 3.32 -6.01
CA ILE A 80 -62.32 1.88 -6.26
C ILE A 80 -62.61 1.07 -4.98
N ILE A 81 -61.93 1.37 -3.86
CA ILE A 81 -62.11 0.58 -2.63
C ILE A 81 -63.56 0.68 -2.10
N PRO A 82 -64.17 1.87 -1.95
CA PRO A 82 -65.58 1.99 -1.58
C PRO A 82 -66.52 1.21 -2.51
N ALA A 83 -66.34 1.31 -3.83
CA ALA A 83 -67.21 0.66 -4.81
C ALA A 83 -67.09 -0.86 -4.80
N VAL A 84 -65.91 -1.41 -4.51
CA VAL A 84 -65.71 -2.86 -4.33
C VAL A 84 -66.38 -3.32 -3.03
N THR A 85 -66.22 -2.56 -1.94
CA THR A 85 -66.80 -2.93 -0.64
C THR A 85 -68.31 -2.81 -0.57
N SER A 86 -68.94 -1.88 -1.32
CA SER A 86 -70.39 -1.73 -1.37
C SER A 86 -71.10 -2.92 -2.03
N GLN A 87 -70.37 -3.72 -2.81
CA GLN A 87 -70.84 -4.98 -3.38
C GLN A 87 -70.75 -6.16 -2.41
N GLY A 88 -70.38 -5.90 -1.14
CA GLY A 88 -70.19 -6.93 -0.11
C GLY A 88 -68.86 -7.68 -0.21
N LEU A 89 -67.96 -7.28 -1.12
CA LEU A 89 -66.64 -7.88 -1.26
C LEU A 89 -65.70 -7.40 -0.15
N LYS A 90 -64.87 -8.31 0.36
CA LYS A 90 -63.89 -8.05 1.42
C LYS A 90 -62.46 -8.29 0.92
N PRO A 91 -61.90 -7.38 0.11
CA PRO A 91 -60.57 -7.56 -0.48
C PRO A 91 -59.47 -7.55 0.60
N GLU A 92 -58.53 -8.49 0.51
CA GLU A 92 -57.40 -8.61 1.44
C GLU A 92 -56.04 -8.59 0.73
N ILE A 93 -56.06 -8.64 -0.61
CA ILE A 93 -54.86 -8.57 -1.45
C ILE A 93 -55.03 -7.41 -2.45
N LEU A 94 -54.02 -6.56 -2.56
CA LEU A 94 -53.93 -5.52 -3.58
C LEU A 94 -52.69 -5.74 -4.42
N LEU A 95 -52.87 -5.92 -5.73
CA LEU A 95 -51.80 -6.02 -6.72
C LEU A 95 -51.83 -4.79 -7.62
N ASN A 96 -50.83 -3.91 -7.46
CA ASN A 96 -50.64 -2.73 -8.30
C ASN A 96 -49.69 -3.06 -9.46
N CYS A 97 -50.23 -3.58 -10.57
CA CYS A 97 -49.45 -3.96 -11.76
C CYS A 97 -49.64 -3.02 -12.96
N ALA A 98 -50.67 -2.16 -12.96
CA ALA A 98 -50.85 -1.19 -14.03
C ALA A 98 -49.65 -0.23 -14.15
N GLY A 99 -49.27 0.09 -15.39
CA GLY A 99 -48.27 1.11 -15.65
C GLY A 99 -48.04 1.36 -17.14
N ILE A 100 -47.57 2.56 -17.46
CA ILE A 100 -47.26 3.04 -18.80
C ILE A 100 -45.80 3.46 -18.91
N GLN A 101 -45.27 3.50 -20.13
CA GLN A 101 -43.92 3.99 -20.43
C GLN A 101 -43.96 4.89 -21.67
N ARG A 102 -43.27 6.03 -21.61
CA ARG A 102 -43.02 6.94 -22.73
C ARG A 102 -41.53 7.02 -23.00
N ARG A 103 -41.13 7.11 -24.28
CA ARG A 103 -39.74 7.10 -24.73
C ARG A 103 -39.42 8.33 -25.55
N HIS A 104 -38.54 9.18 -25.01
CA HIS A 104 -37.99 10.36 -25.70
C HIS A 104 -36.55 10.59 -25.27
N PRO A 105 -35.69 11.19 -26.12
CA PRO A 105 -34.44 11.79 -25.64
C PRO A 105 -34.71 12.70 -24.44
N SER A 106 -33.88 12.61 -23.39
CA SER A 106 -34.18 13.26 -22.10
C SER A 106 -34.34 14.77 -22.21
N GLU A 107 -33.59 15.40 -23.13
CA GLU A 107 -33.64 16.84 -23.42
C GLU A 107 -34.87 17.27 -24.25
N LYS A 108 -35.69 16.31 -24.72
CA LYS A 108 -36.91 16.53 -25.51
C LYS A 108 -38.14 15.85 -24.89
N PHE A 109 -38.05 15.43 -23.64
CA PHE A 109 -39.14 14.69 -22.99
C PHE A 109 -40.32 15.64 -22.71
N PRO A 110 -41.51 15.42 -23.28
CA PRO A 110 -42.65 16.32 -23.07
C PRO A 110 -43.17 16.28 -21.63
N ASP A 111 -43.57 17.44 -21.10
CA ASP A 111 -44.13 17.55 -19.74
C ASP A 111 -45.42 16.74 -19.59
N GLU A 112 -46.28 16.71 -20.61
CA GLU A 112 -47.53 15.94 -20.62
C GLU A 112 -47.29 14.43 -20.46
N ASP A 113 -46.28 13.90 -21.16
CA ASP A 113 -45.87 12.50 -21.06
C ASP A 113 -45.19 12.19 -19.73
N TRP A 114 -44.49 13.17 -19.14
CA TRP A 114 -43.94 13.05 -17.80
C TRP A 114 -45.05 12.94 -16.76
N ASP A 115 -45.99 13.88 -16.80
CA ASP A 115 -47.11 13.96 -15.86
C ASP A 115 -48.01 12.72 -15.95
N GLU A 116 -48.32 12.25 -17.16
CA GLU A 116 -49.13 11.04 -17.36
C GLU A 116 -48.44 9.81 -16.72
N VAL A 117 -47.14 9.64 -16.96
CA VAL A 117 -46.37 8.52 -16.41
C VAL A 117 -46.30 8.58 -14.89
N ILE A 118 -46.08 9.77 -14.30
CA ILE A 118 -46.04 9.93 -12.85
C ILE A 118 -47.41 9.68 -12.22
N GLU A 119 -48.49 10.20 -12.81
CA GLU A 119 -49.85 10.04 -12.30
C GLU A 119 -50.27 8.57 -12.32
N VAL A 120 -50.07 7.87 -13.45
CA VAL A 120 -50.44 6.46 -13.59
C VAL A 120 -49.52 5.55 -12.77
N ASN A 121 -48.20 5.69 -12.85
CA ASN A 121 -47.29 4.69 -12.28
C ASN A 121 -46.99 4.88 -10.79
N LEU A 122 -47.12 6.10 -10.26
CA LEU A 122 -46.72 6.42 -8.88
C LEU A 122 -47.90 6.97 -8.07
N THR A 123 -48.56 8.02 -8.55
CA THR A 123 -49.64 8.65 -7.79
C THR A 123 -50.84 7.73 -7.59
N SER A 124 -51.29 7.04 -8.65
CA SER A 124 -52.42 6.11 -8.57
C SER A 124 -52.13 4.98 -7.57
N VAL A 125 -50.90 4.45 -7.60
CA VAL A 125 -50.44 3.39 -6.69
C VAL A 125 -50.40 3.87 -5.26
N PHE A 126 -49.88 5.07 -4.99
CA PHE A 126 -49.93 5.67 -3.66
C PHE A 126 -51.37 5.83 -3.17
N THR A 127 -52.25 6.36 -4.02
CA THR A 127 -53.66 6.58 -3.68
C THR A 127 -54.33 5.24 -3.34
N LEU A 128 -54.18 4.22 -4.18
CA LEU A 128 -54.72 2.87 -3.92
C LEU A 128 -54.16 2.26 -2.64
N CYS A 129 -52.84 2.32 -2.43
CA CYS A 129 -52.22 1.81 -1.21
C CYS A 129 -52.79 2.49 0.03
N ARG A 130 -52.99 3.81 -0.01
CA ARG A 130 -53.54 4.58 1.10
C ARG A 130 -54.99 4.20 1.40
N GLU A 131 -55.86 4.21 0.39
CA GLU A 131 -57.27 3.86 0.57
C GLU A 131 -57.44 2.41 1.03
N PHE A 132 -56.68 1.47 0.45
CA PHE A 132 -56.71 0.06 0.82
C PHE A 132 -56.16 -0.20 2.23
N GLY A 133 -55.06 0.47 2.59
CA GLY A 133 -54.49 0.42 3.93
C GLY A 133 -55.46 0.97 4.98
N ALA A 134 -56.08 2.13 4.72
CA ALA A 134 -57.10 2.71 5.59
C ALA A 134 -58.29 1.76 5.77
N TYR A 135 -58.77 1.15 4.69
CA TYR A 135 -59.83 0.14 4.73
C TYR A 135 -59.48 -1.07 5.60
N LEU A 136 -58.29 -1.67 5.45
CA LEU A 136 -57.87 -2.83 6.25
C LEU A 136 -57.66 -2.50 7.74
N LEU A 137 -57.20 -1.29 8.04
CA LEU A 137 -57.01 -0.82 9.41
C LEU A 137 -58.32 -0.49 10.11
N ALA A 138 -59.35 -0.06 9.38
CA ALA A 138 -60.68 0.23 9.91
C ALA A 138 -61.49 -1.04 10.26
N ARG A 139 -61.11 -2.20 9.72
CA ARG A 139 -61.75 -3.49 10.02
C ARG A 139 -61.36 -4.02 11.40
N ASP A 140 -62.27 -4.79 12.01
CA ASP A 140 -62.08 -5.33 13.35
C ASP A 140 -60.90 -6.32 13.36
N ALA A 141 -60.04 -6.24 14.38
CA ALA A 141 -58.88 -7.12 14.49
C ALA A 141 -59.26 -8.60 14.63
N SER A 142 -60.43 -8.90 15.19
CA SER A 142 -60.97 -10.25 15.33
C SER A 142 -61.31 -10.91 13.99
N GLU A 143 -61.50 -10.14 12.91
CA GLU A 143 -61.63 -10.69 11.55
C GLU A 143 -60.33 -11.36 11.06
N PHE A 144 -59.20 -11.12 11.74
CA PHE A 144 -57.87 -11.56 11.33
C PHE A 144 -57.17 -12.36 12.45
N PRO A 145 -57.59 -13.59 12.75
CA PRO A 145 -57.07 -14.39 13.87
C PRO A 145 -55.58 -14.75 13.74
N SER A 146 -55.02 -14.68 12.52
CA SER A 146 -53.59 -14.86 12.27
C SER A 146 -52.74 -13.60 12.55
N GLY A 147 -53.38 -12.48 12.90
CA GLY A 147 -52.74 -11.16 13.01
C GLY A 147 -52.43 -10.50 11.66
N ARG A 148 -52.55 -11.23 10.54
CA ARG A 148 -52.37 -10.71 9.18
C ARG A 148 -53.68 -10.18 8.61
N ARG A 149 -53.73 -8.88 8.38
CA ARG A 149 -54.85 -8.14 7.80
C ARG A 149 -54.91 -8.18 6.28
N GLY A 150 -53.76 -8.17 5.60
CA GLY A 150 -53.72 -8.20 4.14
C GLY A 150 -52.33 -8.05 3.55
N SER A 151 -52.26 -8.08 2.21
CA SER A 151 -51.02 -7.92 1.45
C SER A 151 -51.18 -6.89 0.33
N ILE A 152 -50.21 -5.98 0.23
CA ILE A 152 -50.06 -5.03 -0.87
C ILE A 152 -48.80 -5.43 -1.65
N ILE A 153 -48.96 -5.72 -2.94
CA ILE A 153 -47.89 -6.09 -3.85
C ILE A 153 -47.82 -5.04 -4.96
N ASN A 154 -46.74 -4.27 -4.98
CA ASN A 154 -46.48 -3.27 -6.01
C ASN A 154 -45.57 -3.84 -7.10
N VAL A 155 -45.76 -3.42 -8.36
CA VAL A 155 -44.83 -3.77 -9.45
C VAL A 155 -43.86 -2.62 -9.70
N ALA A 156 -42.62 -2.82 -9.27
CA ALA A 156 -41.47 -1.95 -9.48
C ALA A 156 -40.82 -2.24 -10.85
N SER A 157 -39.49 -2.07 -10.99
CA SER A 157 -38.74 -2.42 -12.18
C SER A 157 -37.26 -2.61 -11.84
N LEU A 158 -36.50 -3.28 -12.70
CA LEU A 158 -35.04 -3.15 -12.72
C LEU A 158 -34.60 -1.67 -12.71
N LEU A 159 -35.36 -0.79 -13.37
CA LEU A 159 -35.13 0.66 -13.38
C LEU A 159 -35.38 1.36 -12.03
N SER A 160 -35.84 0.65 -11.00
CA SER A 160 -35.84 1.13 -9.62
C SER A 160 -34.43 1.18 -9.01
N PHE A 161 -33.47 0.44 -9.59
CA PHE A 161 -32.09 0.33 -9.08
C PHE A 161 -31.04 0.91 -10.03
N GLN A 162 -31.41 1.22 -11.27
CA GLN A 162 -30.52 1.77 -12.28
C GLN A 162 -31.27 2.74 -13.20
N GLY A 163 -30.55 3.68 -13.81
CA GLY A 163 -31.13 4.58 -14.81
C GLY A 163 -31.54 3.87 -16.10
N GLY A 164 -32.53 4.43 -16.80
CA GLY A 164 -32.95 3.98 -18.12
C GLY A 164 -32.61 5.01 -19.19
N ILE A 165 -32.21 4.55 -20.38
CA ILE A 165 -31.97 5.42 -21.53
C ILE A 165 -33.32 5.76 -22.18
N THR A 166 -33.54 7.06 -22.47
CA THR A 166 -34.77 7.64 -23.03
C THR A 166 -36.06 7.46 -22.22
N VAL A 167 -35.99 7.07 -20.95
CA VAL A 167 -37.18 6.80 -20.11
C VAL A 167 -37.14 7.46 -18.72
N PRO A 168 -36.80 8.77 -18.62
CA PRO A 168 -36.63 9.44 -17.33
C PRO A 168 -37.87 9.38 -16.43
N ALA A 169 -39.08 9.63 -16.97
CA ALA A 169 -40.33 9.56 -16.19
C ALA A 169 -40.62 8.15 -15.64
N TYR A 170 -40.38 7.12 -16.45
CA TYR A 170 -40.58 5.73 -16.03
C TYR A 170 -39.58 5.33 -14.93
N ALA A 171 -38.29 5.66 -15.10
CA ALA A 171 -37.27 5.38 -14.09
C ALA A 171 -37.56 6.12 -12.78
N ALA A 172 -37.95 7.40 -12.84
CA ALA A 172 -38.37 8.17 -11.68
C ALA A 172 -39.59 7.54 -10.98
N SER A 173 -40.64 7.20 -11.72
CA SER A 173 -41.85 6.59 -11.14
C SER A 173 -41.56 5.24 -10.46
N LYS A 174 -40.79 4.34 -11.09
CA LYS A 174 -40.45 3.03 -10.52
C LYS A 174 -39.45 3.11 -9.37
N GLY A 175 -38.53 4.08 -9.38
CA GLY A 175 -37.72 4.41 -8.21
C GLY A 175 -38.58 4.89 -7.03
N GLY A 176 -39.58 5.73 -7.32
CA GLY A 176 -40.60 6.16 -6.36
C GLY A 176 -41.36 4.99 -5.74
N ILE A 177 -41.82 4.03 -6.54
CA ILE A 177 -42.51 2.83 -6.06
C ILE A 177 -41.66 2.00 -5.10
N ALA A 178 -40.36 1.85 -5.38
CA ALA A 178 -39.46 1.11 -4.50
C ALA A 178 -39.33 1.77 -3.12
N GLN A 179 -39.29 3.10 -3.06
CA GLN A 179 -39.22 3.84 -1.79
C GLN A 179 -40.56 3.90 -1.08
N LEU A 180 -41.66 4.10 -1.82
CA LEU A 180 -43.02 4.07 -1.29
C LEU A 180 -43.32 2.73 -0.61
N THR A 181 -42.96 1.62 -1.26
CA THR A 181 -43.15 0.27 -0.70
C THR A 181 -42.44 0.11 0.64
N LYS A 182 -41.19 0.59 0.77
CA LYS A 182 -40.44 0.56 2.04
C LYS A 182 -41.08 1.44 3.10
N ALA A 183 -41.53 2.63 2.74
CA ALA A 183 -42.17 3.56 3.66
C ALA A 183 -43.44 2.95 4.26
N LEU A 184 -44.33 2.42 3.42
CA LEU A 184 -45.57 1.78 3.85
C LEU A 184 -45.32 0.48 4.64
N SER A 185 -44.34 -0.34 4.20
CA SER A 185 -43.92 -1.54 4.92
C SER A 185 -43.46 -1.22 6.35
N ASN A 186 -42.62 -0.20 6.52
CA ASN A 186 -42.12 0.21 7.84
C ASN A 186 -43.24 0.64 8.78
N GLU A 187 -44.31 1.24 8.25
CA GLU A 187 -45.41 1.77 9.05
C GLU A 187 -46.49 0.72 9.37
N TRP A 188 -46.78 -0.19 8.43
CA TRP A 188 -47.96 -1.06 8.53
C TRP A 188 -47.65 -2.54 8.81
N ALA A 189 -46.39 -2.98 8.72
CA ALA A 189 -46.03 -4.37 9.02
C ALA A 189 -46.44 -4.80 10.44
N SER A 190 -46.21 -3.96 11.45
CA SER A 190 -46.62 -4.23 12.84
C SER A 190 -48.14 -4.19 13.05
N LYS A 191 -48.87 -3.60 12.10
CA LYS A 191 -50.34 -3.54 12.09
C LYS A 191 -50.95 -4.70 11.31
N GLY A 192 -50.14 -5.63 10.81
CA GLY A 192 -50.58 -6.82 10.09
C GLY A 192 -50.78 -6.65 8.59
N ILE A 193 -50.31 -5.55 7.98
CA ILE A 193 -50.38 -5.35 6.52
C ILE A 193 -48.97 -5.50 5.94
N ASN A 194 -48.78 -6.49 5.09
CA ASN A 194 -47.49 -6.73 4.43
C ASN A 194 -47.44 -5.93 3.13
N VAL A 195 -46.37 -5.14 2.95
CA VAL A 195 -46.19 -4.32 1.75
C VAL A 195 -44.87 -4.69 1.08
N ASN A 196 -44.96 -5.25 -0.11
CA ASN A 196 -43.81 -5.75 -0.87
C ASN A 196 -43.87 -5.27 -2.31
N ALA A 197 -42.73 -5.36 -3.02
CA ALA A 197 -42.67 -5.06 -4.44
C ALA A 197 -41.95 -6.15 -5.21
N ILE A 198 -42.48 -6.46 -6.40
CA ILE A 198 -41.83 -7.30 -7.40
C ILE A 198 -41.15 -6.35 -8.39
N ALA A 199 -39.86 -6.58 -8.71
CA ALA A 199 -39.12 -5.77 -9.67
C ALA A 199 -38.79 -6.59 -10.93
N PRO A 200 -39.66 -6.59 -11.96
CA PRO A 200 -39.38 -7.28 -13.21
C PRO A 200 -38.13 -6.72 -13.91
N GLY A 201 -37.32 -7.63 -14.44
CA GLY A 201 -36.22 -7.34 -15.37
C GLY A 201 -36.71 -7.24 -16.82
N TYR A 202 -35.97 -7.89 -17.72
CA TYR A 202 -36.33 -7.98 -19.13
C TYR A 202 -37.34 -9.11 -19.35
N ILE A 203 -38.62 -8.76 -19.50
CA ILE A 203 -39.73 -9.70 -19.66
C ILE A 203 -40.32 -9.58 -21.05
N ASP A 204 -40.54 -10.72 -21.70
CA ASP A 204 -41.19 -10.83 -22.99
C ASP A 204 -42.66 -10.42 -22.85
N THR A 205 -42.93 -9.16 -23.21
CA THR A 205 -44.24 -8.50 -23.11
C THR A 205 -44.35 -7.46 -24.22
N ASP A 206 -45.58 -7.06 -24.55
CA ASP A 206 -45.88 -6.03 -25.56
C ASP A 206 -45.07 -4.74 -25.39
N MET A 207 -44.75 -4.36 -24.14
CA MET A 207 -43.97 -3.15 -23.80
C MET A 207 -42.50 -3.22 -24.26
N ASN A 208 -41.96 -4.42 -24.47
CA ASN A 208 -40.55 -4.65 -24.82
C ASN A 208 -40.35 -5.14 -26.26
N VAL A 209 -41.40 -5.27 -27.08
CA VAL A 209 -41.32 -5.75 -28.47
C VAL A 209 -40.31 -4.96 -29.30
N ALA A 210 -40.26 -3.63 -29.14
CA ALA A 210 -39.29 -2.79 -29.83
C ALA A 210 -37.83 -3.07 -29.45
N LEU A 211 -37.57 -3.55 -28.22
CA LEU A 211 -36.23 -3.95 -27.77
C LEU A 211 -35.87 -5.38 -28.20
N ILE A 212 -36.86 -6.27 -28.27
CA ILE A 212 -36.70 -7.66 -28.71
C ILE A 212 -36.34 -7.71 -30.20
N ASN A 213 -36.99 -6.86 -31.01
CA ASN A 213 -36.80 -6.83 -32.47
C ASN A 213 -35.55 -6.04 -32.92
N ASP A 214 -34.89 -5.32 -32.02
CA ASP A 214 -33.59 -4.67 -32.29
C ASP A 214 -32.45 -5.66 -31.99
N ALA A 215 -31.86 -6.23 -33.04
CA ALA A 215 -30.83 -7.27 -32.92
C ALA A 215 -29.61 -6.84 -32.07
N ASN A 216 -29.21 -5.57 -32.13
CA ASN A 216 -28.05 -5.06 -31.39
C ASN A 216 -28.40 -4.87 -29.91
N ARG A 217 -29.59 -4.33 -29.61
CA ARG A 217 -30.04 -4.16 -28.23
C ARG A 217 -30.37 -5.49 -27.57
N ASN A 218 -31.00 -6.40 -28.31
CA ASN A 218 -31.37 -7.72 -27.80
C ASN A 218 -30.13 -8.53 -27.41
N ALA A 219 -29.08 -8.57 -28.24
CA ALA A 219 -27.82 -9.24 -27.89
C ALA A 219 -27.17 -8.70 -26.61
N GLY A 220 -27.14 -7.37 -26.45
CA GLY A 220 -26.60 -6.72 -25.24
C GLY A 220 -27.45 -6.95 -23.98
N ILE A 221 -28.77 -7.08 -24.14
CA ILE A 221 -29.69 -7.42 -23.05
C ILE A 221 -29.52 -8.89 -22.65
N MET A 222 -29.49 -9.81 -23.61
CA MET A 222 -29.32 -11.24 -23.38
C MET A 222 -28.01 -11.57 -22.67
N ALA A 223 -26.92 -10.88 -23.00
CA ALA A 223 -25.63 -11.02 -22.31
C ALA A 223 -25.67 -10.63 -20.82
N ARG A 224 -26.67 -9.85 -20.39
CA ARG A 224 -26.84 -9.39 -19.01
C ARG A 224 -27.86 -10.19 -18.22
N ILE A 225 -28.64 -11.07 -18.87
CA ILE A 225 -29.62 -11.90 -18.19
C ILE A 225 -28.95 -13.24 -17.84
N PRO A 226 -28.68 -13.53 -16.55
CA PRO A 226 -27.98 -14.77 -16.17
C PRO A 226 -28.72 -16.04 -16.58
N ALA A 227 -30.05 -15.98 -16.68
CA ALA A 227 -30.88 -17.10 -17.12
C ALA A 227 -30.79 -17.38 -18.63
N GLY A 228 -30.08 -16.56 -19.41
CA GLY A 228 -29.88 -16.75 -20.84
C GLY A 228 -31.17 -16.67 -21.68
N ARG A 229 -32.26 -16.12 -21.12
CA ARG A 229 -33.55 -15.91 -21.80
C ARG A 229 -34.28 -14.71 -21.23
N TRP A 230 -35.17 -14.12 -22.03
CA TRP A 230 -36.17 -13.20 -21.50
C TRP A 230 -37.05 -13.92 -20.47
N GLY A 231 -37.41 -13.21 -19.40
CA GLY A 231 -38.42 -13.69 -18.48
C GLY A 231 -39.77 -13.78 -19.19
N LYS A 232 -40.62 -14.70 -18.77
CA LYS A 232 -41.99 -14.83 -19.26
C LYS A 232 -42.97 -14.39 -18.18
N PRO A 233 -44.18 -13.91 -18.52
CA PRO A 233 -45.22 -13.60 -17.54
C PRO A 233 -45.47 -14.75 -16.54
N GLU A 234 -45.34 -16.00 -16.97
CA GLU A 234 -45.56 -17.19 -16.12
C GLU A 234 -44.50 -17.36 -15.03
N ASP A 235 -43.30 -16.80 -15.21
CA ASP A 235 -42.24 -16.83 -14.19
C ASP A 235 -42.64 -16.08 -12.91
N PHE A 236 -43.68 -15.23 -12.97
CA PHE A 236 -44.18 -14.45 -11.84
C PHE A 236 -45.28 -15.15 -11.02
N LYS A 237 -45.81 -16.30 -11.48
CA LYS A 237 -46.93 -16.98 -10.80
C LYS A 237 -46.56 -17.41 -9.38
N GLY A 238 -45.36 -17.96 -9.19
CA GLY A 238 -44.92 -18.44 -7.87
C GLY A 238 -44.71 -17.30 -6.87
N ILE A 239 -44.07 -16.21 -7.28
CA ILE A 239 -43.74 -15.10 -6.39
C ILE A 239 -44.98 -14.29 -5.97
N ILE A 240 -45.98 -14.12 -6.85
CA ILE A 240 -47.20 -13.39 -6.48
C ILE A 240 -48.00 -14.16 -5.43
N VAL A 241 -48.11 -15.48 -5.56
CA VAL A 241 -48.81 -16.33 -4.58
C VAL A 241 -48.06 -16.30 -3.25
N PHE A 242 -46.73 -16.42 -3.25
CA PHE A 242 -45.91 -16.30 -2.03
C PHE A 242 -46.15 -14.98 -1.30
N LEU A 243 -46.08 -13.83 -2.00
CA LEU A 243 -46.25 -12.51 -1.39
C LEU A 243 -47.69 -12.23 -0.95
N ALA A 244 -48.69 -12.84 -1.62
CA ALA A 244 -50.08 -12.72 -1.23
C ALA A 244 -50.44 -13.59 -0.01
N SER A 245 -49.80 -14.74 0.16
CA SER A 245 -50.18 -15.76 1.14
C SER A 245 -49.49 -15.63 2.50
N GLN A 246 -49.88 -16.48 3.46
CA GLN A 246 -49.27 -16.56 4.78
C GLN A 246 -47.79 -16.98 4.73
N ALA A 247 -47.32 -17.60 3.64
CA ALA A 247 -45.93 -17.99 3.46
C ALA A 247 -44.95 -16.79 3.53
N SER A 248 -45.42 -15.57 3.25
CA SER A 248 -44.63 -14.33 3.34
C SER A 248 -44.90 -13.52 4.62
N SER A 249 -45.46 -14.09 5.68
CA SER A 249 -45.91 -13.31 6.86
C SER A 249 -44.80 -12.54 7.56
N TYR A 250 -43.55 -12.99 7.48
CA TYR A 250 -42.39 -12.27 8.00
C TYR A 250 -41.53 -11.61 6.90
N VAL A 251 -42.02 -11.56 5.66
CA VAL A 251 -41.34 -10.92 4.54
C VAL A 251 -41.99 -9.56 4.29
N SER A 252 -41.24 -8.53 4.63
CA SER A 252 -41.60 -7.12 4.45
C SER A 252 -40.38 -6.35 3.96
N ALA A 253 -40.57 -5.27 3.21
CA ALA A 253 -39.46 -4.49 2.67
C ALA A 253 -38.53 -3.98 3.81
N PRO A 254 -37.19 -4.14 3.71
CA PRO A 254 -36.27 -3.96 4.83
C PRO A 254 -36.15 -2.50 5.31
N ARG A 255 -36.12 -2.32 6.63
CA ARG A 255 -35.81 -1.05 7.30
C ARG A 255 -34.31 -0.75 7.15
N ARG A 256 -33.95 0.36 6.48
CA ARG A 256 -32.55 0.82 6.38
C ARG A 256 -32.15 1.59 7.65
N ARG A 257 -31.25 1.04 8.47
CA ARG A 257 -30.48 1.85 9.46
C ARG A 257 -29.46 2.70 8.70
N THR A 258 -29.53 4.01 8.86
CA THR A 258 -28.68 4.99 8.14
C THR A 258 -27.33 5.17 8.83
N THR A 259 -26.38 4.27 8.60
CA THR A 259 -24.93 4.51 8.74
C THR A 259 -24.16 3.59 7.77
N GLY A 260 -23.96 4.03 6.53
CA GLY A 260 -23.13 3.33 5.53
C GLY A 260 -23.48 3.69 4.08
N PRO A 261 -22.51 3.70 3.14
CA PRO A 261 -22.75 4.07 1.75
C PRO A 261 -23.60 3.01 1.00
N LEU A 262 -24.16 3.43 -0.14
CA LEU A 262 -25.27 2.80 -0.88
C LEU A 262 -25.02 1.34 -1.31
N PRO A 263 -26.05 0.46 -1.31
CA PRO A 263 -25.90 -0.94 -1.70
C PRO A 263 -26.18 -1.17 -3.20
N THR A 264 -25.44 -2.11 -3.79
CA THR A 264 -25.82 -2.92 -4.96
C THR A 264 -27.03 -3.82 -4.64
N PRO A 265 -27.84 -4.25 -5.64
CA PRO A 265 -29.13 -4.90 -5.38
C PRO A 265 -28.93 -6.29 -4.76
N ALA A 266 -29.34 -6.45 -3.50
CA ALA A 266 -29.24 -7.69 -2.74
C ALA A 266 -30.58 -8.43 -2.69
N TYR A 267 -30.51 -9.75 -2.91
CA TYR A 267 -31.50 -10.75 -2.53
C TYR A 267 -31.73 -10.74 -1.00
N PRO A 268 -32.90 -11.14 -0.50
CA PRO A 268 -33.25 -10.98 0.92
C PRO A 268 -32.49 -11.99 1.79
N VAL A 269 -31.64 -11.48 2.68
CA VAL A 269 -31.13 -12.20 3.86
C VAL A 269 -31.97 -11.73 5.05
N LEU A 270 -32.57 -12.68 5.76
CA LEU A 270 -33.33 -12.46 7.00
C LEU A 270 -32.39 -11.98 8.14
N PRO A 271 -32.85 -11.11 9.07
CA PRO A 271 -32.05 -10.75 10.24
C PRO A 271 -32.14 -11.85 11.30
N MET A 272 -30.99 -12.39 11.69
CA MET A 272 -30.80 -13.22 12.88
C MET A 272 -30.09 -12.36 13.93
N ASP A 273 -30.79 -12.02 15.01
CA ASP A 273 -30.20 -11.81 16.32
C ASP A 273 -31.14 -12.49 17.33
N ASP A 274 -30.53 -13.18 18.28
CA ASP A 274 -31.09 -13.95 19.41
C ASP A 274 -31.81 -15.26 19.10
N LEU A 275 -31.05 -16.36 19.06
CA LEU A 275 -31.25 -17.46 20.01
C LEU A 275 -30.05 -18.42 20.00
N ASP A 276 -29.38 -18.41 21.13
CA ASP A 276 -28.43 -19.40 21.61
C ASP A 276 -29.07 -20.80 21.61
N HIS A 277 -29.04 -21.53 20.49
CA HIS A 277 -29.36 -22.95 20.48
C HIS A 277 -28.53 -23.75 19.48
N ARG A 278 -27.76 -24.67 20.07
CA ARG A 278 -27.22 -25.90 19.48
C ARG A 278 -28.15 -26.46 18.40
N ILE A 279 -27.65 -26.65 17.18
CA ILE A 279 -28.34 -27.46 16.16
C ILE A 279 -27.42 -28.60 15.74
N THR A 280 -27.86 -29.81 16.07
CA THR A 280 -27.39 -31.09 15.56
C THR A 280 -27.67 -31.21 14.05
N PRO A 281 -26.84 -31.90 13.26
CA PRO A 281 -27.07 -32.03 11.82
C PRO A 281 -28.22 -32.99 11.54
N ARG A 282 -29.24 -32.52 10.81
CA ARG A 282 -30.23 -33.41 10.18
C ARG A 282 -29.61 -34.09 8.97
N GLY A 283 -29.73 -35.43 8.96
CA GLY A 283 -29.09 -36.30 8.00
C GLY A 283 -29.70 -36.29 6.58
N HIS A 284 -28.78 -36.50 5.64
CA HIS A 284 -28.89 -37.18 4.35
C HIS A 284 -29.82 -36.60 3.26
N GLY A 285 -29.18 -36.13 2.18
CA GLY A 285 -29.79 -36.03 0.86
C GLY A 285 -28.98 -35.20 -0.16
N ILE A 286 -28.07 -35.89 -0.88
CA ILE A 286 -27.49 -35.54 -2.20
C ILE A 286 -26.16 -34.74 -2.21
N ASN A 287 -25.12 -35.38 -2.76
CA ASN A 287 -23.75 -34.92 -3.02
C ASN A 287 -23.67 -33.72 -3.99
N THR A 288 -23.88 -32.50 -3.51
CA THR A 288 -23.27 -31.30 -4.08
C THR A 288 -22.38 -30.70 -3.00
N THR A 289 -21.07 -30.70 -3.25
CA THR A 289 -19.99 -30.51 -2.28
C THR A 289 -20.09 -29.18 -1.53
N TYR A 290 -20.28 -29.26 -0.20
CA TYR A 290 -20.21 -28.16 0.79
C TYR A 290 -18.96 -27.26 0.61
N VAL A 291 -17.90 -27.76 -0.04
CA VAL A 291 -16.62 -27.08 -0.28
C VAL A 291 -16.70 -25.92 -1.29
N TYR A 292 -17.67 -25.92 -2.23
CA TYR A 292 -17.78 -24.85 -3.24
C TYR A 292 -17.98 -23.45 -2.62
N GLU A 293 -18.70 -23.37 -1.50
CA GLU A 293 -18.91 -22.10 -0.77
C GLU A 293 -17.62 -21.54 -0.17
N PHE A 294 -16.55 -22.34 -0.08
CA PHE A 294 -15.27 -22.01 0.57
C PHE A 294 -14.11 -21.79 -0.42
N SER A 295 -14.34 -21.96 -1.73
CA SER A 295 -13.28 -21.96 -2.76
C SER A 295 -13.22 -20.66 -3.59
N ARG A 296 -14.16 -19.72 -3.45
CA ARG A 296 -14.19 -18.45 -4.20
C ARG A 296 -14.46 -17.22 -3.33
N GLY A 297 -13.88 -16.08 -3.73
CA GLY A 297 -14.18 -14.75 -3.16
C GLY A 297 -13.97 -14.69 -1.64
N LEU A 298 -14.91 -14.11 -0.90
CA LEU A 298 -14.91 -14.05 0.57
C LEU A 298 -15.66 -15.22 1.23
N GLY A 299 -16.02 -16.26 0.46
CA GLY A 299 -16.72 -17.44 0.97
C GLY A 299 -15.93 -18.13 2.09
N GLY A 300 -16.57 -18.31 3.26
CA GLY A 300 -15.97 -18.87 4.47
C GLY A 300 -14.94 -17.99 5.19
N VAL A 301 -14.72 -16.76 4.75
CA VAL A 301 -13.76 -15.83 5.38
C VAL A 301 -14.43 -15.05 6.50
N ASN A 302 -13.80 -15.01 7.68
CA ASN A 302 -14.28 -14.20 8.80
C ASN A 302 -13.82 -12.74 8.66
N VAL A 303 -14.48 -12.02 7.73
CA VAL A 303 -14.18 -10.62 7.38
C VAL A 303 -14.25 -9.67 8.58
N PRO A 304 -15.26 -9.72 9.48
CA PRO A 304 -15.30 -8.84 10.64
C PRO A 304 -14.06 -8.98 11.52
N ARG A 305 -13.62 -10.22 11.79
CA ARG A 305 -12.41 -10.47 12.56
C ARG A 305 -11.15 -10.07 11.77
N ASP A 306 -11.13 -10.17 10.43
CA ASP A 306 -10.04 -9.63 9.58
C ASP A 306 -9.91 -8.11 9.71
N VAL A 307 -11.03 -7.40 9.73
CA VAL A 307 -11.05 -5.95 9.94
C VAL A 307 -10.50 -5.60 11.33
N ILE A 308 -10.85 -6.36 12.37
CA ILE A 308 -10.33 -6.11 13.72
C ILE A 308 -8.80 -6.33 13.77
N PHE A 309 -8.28 -7.44 13.24
CA PHE A 309 -6.83 -7.68 13.27
C PHE A 309 -6.05 -6.68 12.42
N THR A 310 -6.57 -6.29 11.25
CA THR A 310 -5.94 -5.26 10.43
C THR A 310 -5.90 -3.91 11.16
N GLN A 311 -6.95 -3.53 11.89
CA GLN A 311 -6.94 -2.35 12.75
C GLN A 311 -5.92 -2.46 13.89
N ILE A 312 -5.84 -3.60 14.57
CA ILE A 312 -4.87 -3.83 15.65
C ILE A 312 -3.44 -3.71 15.12
N ILE A 313 -3.12 -4.36 14.00
CA ILE A 313 -1.79 -4.27 13.36
C ILE A 313 -1.50 -2.83 12.98
N TYR A 314 -2.43 -2.16 12.30
CA TYR A 314 -2.29 -0.78 11.88
C TYR A 314 -1.97 0.15 13.06
N TRP A 315 -2.73 0.07 14.15
CA TRP A 315 -2.47 0.84 15.37
C TRP A 315 -1.15 0.45 16.04
N SER A 316 -0.81 -0.84 16.11
CA SER A 316 0.45 -1.30 16.70
C SER A 316 1.68 -0.77 15.95
N VAL A 317 1.62 -0.73 14.61
CA VAL A 317 2.68 -0.18 13.76
C VAL A 317 2.77 1.34 13.93
N ILE A 318 1.64 2.04 14.00
CA ILE A 318 1.61 3.49 14.26
C ILE A 318 2.19 3.81 15.63
N ILE A 319 1.80 3.08 16.68
CA ILE A 319 2.31 3.27 18.04
C ILE A 319 3.81 3.00 18.05
N GLY A 320 4.27 1.91 17.44
CA GLY A 320 5.70 1.60 17.31
C GLY A 320 6.47 2.71 16.57
N ALA A 321 5.92 3.21 15.47
CA ALA A 321 6.49 4.32 14.71
C ALA A 321 6.53 5.63 15.53
N LEU A 322 5.48 5.92 16.33
CA LEU A 322 5.41 7.07 17.22
C LEU A 322 6.45 6.97 18.33
N VAL A 323 6.65 5.79 18.94
CA VAL A 323 7.68 5.56 19.95
C VAL A 323 9.08 5.80 19.36
N VAL A 324 9.34 5.28 18.16
CA VAL A 324 10.60 5.55 17.45
C VAL A 324 10.74 7.03 17.13
N PHE A 325 9.67 7.69 16.65
CA PHE A 325 9.66 9.12 16.36
C PHE A 325 9.98 9.96 17.60
N CYS A 326 9.26 9.77 18.70
CA CYS A 326 9.50 10.46 19.97
C CYS A 326 10.92 10.20 20.50
N GLY A 327 11.40 8.95 20.43
CA GLY A 327 12.77 8.59 20.81
C GLY A 327 13.83 9.30 19.95
N ARG A 328 13.60 9.42 18.64
CA ARG A 328 14.51 10.14 17.73
C ARG A 328 14.47 11.65 17.94
N ILE A 329 13.29 12.23 18.13
CA ILE A 329 13.17 13.65 18.48
C ILE A 329 13.87 13.95 19.81
N ALA A 330 13.70 13.11 20.83
CA ALA A 330 14.41 13.26 22.10
C ALA A 330 15.94 13.22 21.92
N GLN A 331 16.46 12.30 21.08
CA GLN A 331 17.89 12.23 20.76
C GLN A 331 18.40 13.47 20.01
N ILE A 332 17.62 13.97 19.04
CA ILE A 332 17.95 15.18 18.29
C ILE A 332 17.93 16.40 19.20
N SER A 333 16.91 16.55 20.04
CA SER A 333 16.81 17.62 21.04
C SER A 333 17.97 17.58 22.03
N HIS A 334 18.36 16.40 22.50
CA HIS A 334 19.53 16.23 23.38
C HIS A 334 20.84 16.63 22.69
N ALA A 335 21.03 16.25 21.42
CA ALA A 335 22.19 16.67 20.64
C ALA A 335 22.20 18.19 20.37
N TYR A 336 21.02 18.80 20.18
CA TYR A 336 20.86 20.24 20.00
C TYR A 336 21.16 21.02 21.28
N LEU A 337 20.63 20.58 22.44
CA LEU A 337 20.97 21.14 23.75
C LEU A 337 22.47 21.08 24.02
N ARG A 338 23.09 19.92 23.74
CA ARG A 338 24.54 19.76 23.85
C ARG A 338 25.30 20.73 22.94
N HIS A 339 24.85 20.91 21.70
CA HIS A 339 25.46 21.84 20.76
C HIS A 339 25.39 23.29 21.25
N ILE A 340 24.20 23.79 21.64
CA ILE A 340 24.03 25.17 22.14
C ILE A 340 24.87 25.43 23.38
N THR A 341 24.80 24.53 24.36
CA THR A 341 25.52 24.70 25.63
C THR A 341 27.03 24.58 25.48
N SER A 342 27.53 23.94 24.41
CA SER A 342 28.96 23.72 24.18
C SER A 342 29.58 24.65 23.13
N LEU A 343 28.78 25.42 22.39
CA LEU A 343 29.24 26.29 21.28
C LEU A 343 30.25 27.35 21.73
N THR A 344 30.01 28.01 22.87
CA THR A 344 30.90 29.02 23.45
C THR A 344 31.69 28.50 24.65
N ALA A 345 31.58 27.21 24.96
CA ALA A 345 32.17 26.61 26.14
C ALA A 345 33.67 26.32 25.92
N SER A 346 34.49 26.70 26.90
CA SER A 346 35.90 26.27 26.98
C SER A 346 36.03 24.75 27.15
N GLN A 347 37.21 24.19 26.89
CA GLN A 347 37.52 22.77 27.09
C GLN A 347 37.05 22.25 28.46
N ARG A 348 37.25 23.04 29.53
CA ARG A 348 36.84 22.69 30.89
C ARG A 348 35.33 22.71 31.07
N GLN A 349 34.62 23.65 30.46
CA GLN A 349 33.16 23.75 30.57
C GLN A 349 32.44 22.62 29.82
N GLN A 350 33.02 22.10 28.73
CA GLN A 350 32.47 20.94 28.04
C GLN A 350 32.56 19.63 28.86
N THR A 351 33.28 19.60 29.98
CA THR A 351 33.40 18.43 30.87
C THR A 351 32.04 17.89 31.32
N PHE A 352 31.03 18.75 31.48
CA PHE A 352 29.65 18.35 31.80
C PHE A 352 29.13 17.27 30.85
N TRP A 353 29.33 17.46 29.54
CA TRP A 353 28.89 16.49 28.52
C TRP A 353 29.85 15.32 28.32
N SER A 354 30.99 15.30 29.01
CA SER A 354 32.01 14.25 28.88
C SER A 354 31.75 13.04 29.79
N VAL A 355 30.89 13.21 30.81
CA VAL A 355 30.59 12.22 31.85
C VAL A 355 29.21 11.61 31.65
N GLU A 356 29.12 10.29 31.63
CA GLU A 356 27.85 9.58 31.49
C GLU A 356 27.16 9.46 32.86
N GLU A 357 26.10 10.24 33.08
CA GLU A 357 25.36 10.24 34.36
C GLU A 357 24.39 9.04 34.49
N SER A 358 23.84 8.56 33.38
CA SER A 358 22.84 7.48 33.38
C SER A 358 23.45 6.11 33.09
N ARG A 359 23.54 5.27 34.13
CA ARG A 359 23.93 3.85 33.97
C ARG A 359 22.93 3.07 33.12
N LEU A 360 21.63 3.39 33.22
CA LEU A 360 20.59 2.74 32.43
C LEU A 360 20.78 2.99 30.93
N TRP A 361 20.98 4.26 30.55
CA TRP A 361 21.17 4.63 29.14
C TRP A 361 22.46 4.04 28.56
N ALA A 362 23.55 4.05 29.32
CA ALA A 362 24.80 3.38 28.94
C ALA A 362 24.59 1.89 28.66
N ASN A 363 23.83 1.20 29.52
CA ASN A 363 23.52 -0.22 29.36
C ASN A 363 22.65 -0.48 28.12
N ILE A 364 21.64 0.35 27.86
CA ILE A 364 20.79 0.26 26.65
C ILE A 364 21.65 0.44 25.39
N LYS A 365 22.50 1.48 25.34
CA LYS A 365 23.42 1.71 24.22
C LYS A 365 24.33 0.50 23.97
N LYS A 366 24.97 0.00 25.04
CA LYS A 366 25.98 -1.06 24.98
C LYS A 366 25.41 -2.43 24.61
N HIS A 367 24.25 -2.78 25.15
CA HIS A 367 23.69 -4.13 25.08
C HIS A 367 22.52 -4.30 24.11
N ILE A 368 21.86 -3.21 23.69
CA ILE A 368 20.69 -3.25 22.80
C ILE A 368 20.95 -2.51 21.49
N LEU A 369 21.27 -1.21 21.55
CA LEU A 369 21.35 -0.36 20.34
C LEU A 369 22.57 -0.68 19.46
N TYR A 370 23.77 -0.67 20.03
CA TYR A 370 25.00 -0.90 19.28
C TYR A 370 25.42 -2.39 19.25
N ALA A 371 24.72 -3.24 20.00
CA ALA A 371 25.07 -4.65 20.11
C ALA A 371 24.69 -5.44 18.84
N PRO A 372 25.61 -6.21 18.25
CA PRO A 372 25.25 -7.23 17.27
C PRO A 372 24.42 -8.34 17.92
N LEU A 373 23.63 -9.06 17.12
CA LEU A 373 22.88 -10.24 17.58
C LEU A 373 23.81 -11.27 18.23
N GLY A 374 24.85 -11.68 17.49
CA GLY A 374 25.93 -12.55 17.98
C GLY A 374 27.20 -11.79 18.38
N ARG A 375 28.39 -12.34 18.06
CA ARG A 375 29.68 -11.70 18.34
C ARG A 375 30.06 -10.60 17.33
N LYS A 376 29.57 -10.70 16.10
CA LYS A 376 29.92 -9.87 14.93
C LYS A 376 28.64 -9.47 14.19
N ARG A 377 28.63 -8.29 13.55
CA ARG A 377 27.48 -7.78 12.75
C ARG A 377 27.70 -8.04 11.26
N HIS A 378 28.94 -7.92 10.79
CA HIS A 378 29.32 -7.97 9.38
C HIS A 378 30.38 -9.04 9.06
N ASN A 379 30.73 -9.89 10.03
CA ASN A 379 31.86 -10.78 9.85
C ASN A 379 31.39 -12.20 9.51
N ARG A 380 31.73 -12.61 8.30
CA ARG A 380 31.36 -13.87 7.63
C ARG A 380 29.86 -14.05 7.55
N GLU A 381 29.33 -13.65 6.39
CA GLU A 381 28.12 -14.20 5.78
C GLU A 381 27.93 -15.63 6.27
N ILE A 382 26.74 -16.00 6.75
CA ILE A 382 26.46 -17.37 7.13
C ILE A 382 26.67 -18.20 5.85
N GLN A 383 27.81 -18.88 5.76
CA GLN A 383 28.09 -19.85 4.70
C GLN A 383 27.29 -21.09 5.05
N LEU A 384 26.05 -21.14 4.57
CA LEU A 384 25.26 -22.36 4.62
C LEU A 384 25.86 -23.42 3.67
N SER A 385 26.61 -22.97 2.64
CA SER A 385 27.46 -23.78 1.76
C SER A 385 28.51 -22.90 1.07
N SER A 386 29.44 -23.48 0.28
CA SER A 386 30.41 -22.73 -0.55
C SER A 386 29.76 -21.81 -1.59
N ALA A 387 28.46 -21.98 -1.86
CA ALA A 387 27.69 -21.23 -2.86
C ALA A 387 26.62 -20.30 -2.27
N ILE A 388 26.29 -20.40 -0.97
CA ILE A 388 25.16 -19.68 -0.34
C ILE A 388 25.63 -18.82 0.84
N ASN A 389 25.70 -17.51 0.59
CA ASN A 389 26.08 -16.44 1.51
C ASN A 389 24.86 -15.62 1.96
N VAL A 390 24.63 -15.50 3.27
CA VAL A 390 23.48 -14.74 3.81
C VAL A 390 23.96 -13.43 4.46
N GLY A 391 23.74 -12.30 3.76
CA GLY A 391 23.85 -10.86 4.07
C GLY A 391 24.29 -10.32 5.45
N THR A 392 23.99 -9.04 5.72
CA THR A 392 24.32 -8.37 7.00
C THR A 392 23.30 -8.71 8.08
N LEU A 393 23.78 -9.08 9.28
CA LEU A 393 22.90 -9.44 10.39
C LEU A 393 22.30 -8.18 11.05
N PRO A 394 21.01 -8.21 11.42
CA PRO A 394 20.40 -7.14 12.20
C PRO A 394 21.11 -6.94 13.55
N SER A 395 21.08 -5.72 14.08
CA SER A 395 21.44 -5.46 15.49
C SER A 395 20.44 -6.16 16.40
N ARG A 396 20.72 -6.25 17.71
CA ARG A 396 19.76 -6.81 18.66
C ARG A 396 18.44 -6.04 18.67
N PHE A 397 18.52 -4.71 18.66
CA PHE A 397 17.34 -3.86 18.55
C PHE A 397 16.50 -4.19 17.31
N HIS A 398 17.12 -4.22 16.12
CA HIS A 398 16.41 -4.59 14.89
C HIS A 398 15.85 -6.01 14.95
N SER A 399 16.59 -6.96 15.53
CA SER A 399 16.18 -8.36 15.66
C SER A 399 14.96 -8.50 16.57
N ILE A 400 14.92 -7.78 17.70
CA ILE A 400 13.76 -7.76 18.60
C ILE A 400 12.53 -7.22 17.87
N LEU A 401 12.67 -6.08 17.18
CA LEU A 401 11.58 -5.47 16.42
C LEU A 401 11.05 -6.40 15.32
N ILE A 402 11.95 -7.00 14.53
CA ILE A 402 11.58 -7.95 13.48
C ILE A 402 10.94 -9.20 14.07
N LEU A 403 11.48 -9.76 15.15
CA LEU A 403 10.96 -10.97 15.78
C LEU A 403 9.55 -10.75 16.34
N LEU A 404 9.33 -9.63 17.06
CA LEU A 404 8.02 -9.29 17.59
C LEU A 404 6.98 -9.13 16.47
N TYR A 405 7.38 -8.47 15.38
CA TYR A 405 6.51 -8.29 14.23
C TYR A 405 6.22 -9.61 13.48
N VAL A 406 7.22 -10.44 13.22
CA VAL A 406 7.02 -11.76 12.60
C VAL A 406 6.13 -12.63 13.50
N ALA A 407 6.37 -12.64 14.82
CA ALA A 407 5.56 -13.39 15.76
C ALA A 407 4.10 -12.92 15.78
N SER A 408 3.85 -11.61 15.69
CA SER A 408 2.48 -11.10 15.59
C SER A 408 1.79 -11.53 14.30
N GLN A 409 2.50 -11.50 13.15
CA GLN A 409 1.95 -11.97 11.88
C GLN A 409 1.56 -13.45 11.93
N VAL A 410 2.43 -14.30 12.48
CA VAL A 410 2.15 -15.73 12.65
C VAL A 410 0.97 -15.93 13.60
N ALA A 411 0.95 -15.23 14.73
CA ALA A 411 -0.15 -15.33 15.70
C ALA A 411 -1.50 -14.97 15.07
N TYR A 412 -1.56 -13.90 14.25
CA TYR A 412 -2.81 -13.51 13.57
C TYR A 412 -3.23 -14.49 12.48
N CYS A 413 -2.30 -15.06 11.72
CA CYS A 413 -2.61 -16.13 10.76
C CYS A 413 -3.14 -17.40 11.45
N CYS A 414 -2.63 -17.74 12.64
CA CYS A 414 -3.00 -18.96 13.35
C CYS A 414 -4.24 -18.81 14.25
N PHE A 415 -4.73 -17.59 14.49
CA PHE A 415 -5.93 -17.33 15.27
C PHE A 415 -7.18 -17.54 14.40
N LEU A 416 -7.63 -18.79 14.35
CA LEU A 416 -8.79 -19.25 13.57
C LEU A 416 -9.93 -19.68 14.49
N ASP A 417 -11.15 -19.79 13.96
CA ASP A 417 -12.30 -20.28 14.69
C ASP A 417 -12.32 -21.82 14.80
N TYR A 418 -11.48 -22.36 15.68
CA TYR A 418 -11.38 -23.81 15.90
C TYR A 418 -12.68 -24.44 16.46
N ALA A 419 -13.67 -23.64 16.88
CA ALA A 419 -14.97 -24.15 17.31
C ALA A 419 -15.83 -24.67 16.15
N VAL A 420 -15.56 -24.20 14.92
CA VAL A 420 -16.36 -24.55 13.73
C VAL A 420 -16.18 -26.02 13.31
N ASN A 421 -15.14 -26.71 13.80
CA ASN A 421 -14.84 -28.14 13.58
C ASN A 421 -15.03 -28.65 12.13
N GLU A 422 -14.89 -27.76 11.14
CA GLU A 422 -14.99 -28.04 9.72
C GLU A 422 -13.69 -27.60 9.03
N LYS A 423 -13.00 -28.54 8.39
CA LYS A 423 -11.69 -28.31 7.76
C LYS A 423 -11.78 -27.23 6.67
N ALA A 424 -12.80 -27.29 5.80
CA ALA A 424 -12.94 -26.36 4.68
C ALA A 424 -13.15 -24.91 5.15
N ALA A 425 -13.90 -24.71 6.24
CA ALA A 425 -14.14 -23.41 6.84
C ALA A 425 -12.87 -22.83 7.49
N LEU A 426 -12.12 -23.65 8.24
CA LEU A 426 -10.84 -23.24 8.83
C LEU A 426 -9.81 -22.85 7.78
N VAL A 427 -9.72 -23.63 6.70
CA VAL A 427 -8.81 -23.35 5.57
C VAL A 427 -9.23 -22.08 4.82
N ALA A 428 -10.53 -21.82 4.68
CA ALA A 428 -11.03 -20.58 4.10
C ALA A 428 -10.73 -19.36 4.97
N GLU A 429 -10.82 -19.47 6.30
CA GLU A 429 -10.41 -18.39 7.20
C GLU A 429 -8.90 -18.13 7.08
N LEU A 430 -8.05 -19.18 7.09
CA LEU A 430 -6.61 -19.04 6.89
C LEU A 430 -6.27 -18.37 5.55
N ARG A 431 -6.98 -18.70 4.47
CA ARG A 431 -6.87 -18.06 3.15
C ARG A 431 -7.18 -16.56 3.24
N GLY A 432 -8.27 -16.18 3.90
CA GLY A 432 -8.65 -14.77 4.08
C GLY A 432 -7.63 -13.98 4.91
N ARG A 433 -7.16 -14.56 6.02
CA ARG A 433 -6.16 -13.98 6.94
C ARG A 433 -4.86 -13.69 6.22
N SER A 434 -4.27 -14.72 5.64
CA SER A 434 -2.98 -14.65 4.96
C SER A 434 -3.01 -13.71 3.75
N GLY A 435 -4.09 -13.72 2.96
CA GLY A 435 -4.26 -12.80 1.84
C GLY A 435 -4.40 -11.34 2.28
N THR A 436 -5.21 -11.07 3.31
CA THR A 436 -5.40 -9.71 3.85
C THR A 436 -4.09 -9.16 4.44
N LEU A 437 -3.36 -9.98 5.19
CA LEU A 437 -2.08 -9.59 5.78
C LEU A 437 -1.00 -9.33 4.72
N ALA A 438 -0.94 -10.16 3.67
CA ALA A 438 0.00 -9.96 2.57
C ALA A 438 -0.18 -8.57 1.93
N VAL A 439 -1.41 -8.18 1.60
CA VAL A 439 -1.68 -6.86 0.99
C VAL A 439 -1.42 -5.71 1.97
N LEU A 440 -1.77 -5.87 3.26
CA LEU A 440 -1.47 -4.88 4.30
C LEU A 440 0.04 -4.62 4.41
N ASN A 441 0.83 -5.69 4.43
CA ASN A 441 2.28 -5.63 4.57
C ASN A 441 3.00 -5.13 3.31
N MET A 442 2.37 -5.21 2.14
CA MET A 442 2.88 -4.60 0.92
C MET A 442 2.95 -3.06 1.01
N VAL A 443 2.09 -2.41 1.80
CA VAL A 443 2.11 -0.94 1.96
C VAL A 443 3.45 -0.45 2.53
N PRO A 444 3.89 -0.86 3.74
CA PRO A 444 5.22 -0.50 4.23
C PRO A 444 6.33 -1.10 3.36
N LEU A 445 6.16 -2.28 2.75
CA LEU A 445 7.18 -2.88 1.87
C LEU A 445 7.63 -1.91 0.76
N PHE A 446 6.68 -1.26 0.07
CA PHE A 446 6.98 -0.29 -0.98
C PHE A 446 7.49 1.05 -0.42
N LEU A 447 6.94 1.51 0.71
CA LEU A 447 7.36 2.74 1.36
C LEU A 447 8.83 2.70 1.80
N LEU A 448 9.27 1.59 2.40
CA LEU A 448 10.64 1.44 2.90
C LEU A 448 11.67 1.21 1.78
N ALA A 449 11.22 0.87 0.56
CA ALA A 449 12.08 0.77 -0.63
C ALA A 449 12.35 2.12 -1.31
N GLY A 450 11.56 3.15 -1.01
CA GLY A 450 11.64 4.47 -1.64
C GLY A 450 12.89 5.24 -1.22
N ARG A 451 13.65 5.77 -2.20
CA ARG A 451 14.85 6.59 -1.94
C ARG A 451 14.49 8.01 -1.50
N ASN A 452 13.33 8.52 -1.95
CA ASN A 452 12.84 9.85 -1.58
C ASN A 452 11.84 9.81 -0.42
N ASN A 453 12.00 8.84 0.48
CA ASN A 453 11.17 8.73 1.66
C ASN A 453 11.44 9.92 2.60
N PRO A 454 10.45 10.80 2.87
CA PRO A 454 10.62 11.98 3.71
C PRO A 454 10.95 11.64 5.17
N LEU A 455 10.69 10.40 5.61
CA LEU A 455 11.03 9.93 6.95
C LEU A 455 12.54 9.80 7.16
N ILE A 456 13.33 9.59 6.10
CA ILE A 456 14.80 9.49 6.19
C ILE A 456 15.40 10.79 6.75
N PRO A 457 15.20 11.97 6.13
CA PRO A 457 15.72 13.22 6.68
C PRO A 457 15.03 13.63 7.98
N LEU A 458 13.74 13.28 8.18
CA LEU A 458 13.01 13.64 9.40
C LEU A 458 13.50 12.88 10.65
N LEU A 459 13.74 11.57 10.52
CA LEU A 459 14.13 10.70 11.64
C LEU A 459 15.65 10.53 11.75
N HIS A 460 16.42 10.98 10.76
CA HIS A 460 17.86 10.76 10.65
C HIS A 460 18.23 9.26 10.73
N ILE A 461 17.40 8.39 10.13
CA ILE A 461 17.63 6.94 10.03
C ILE A 461 18.14 6.65 8.62
N SER A 462 19.22 5.88 8.50
CA SER A 462 19.80 5.56 7.19
C SER A 462 18.86 4.75 6.31
N PHE A 463 18.94 5.01 5.02
CA PHE A 463 18.27 4.23 3.99
C PHE A 463 18.58 2.72 4.09
N ASP A 464 19.78 2.34 4.53
CA ASP A 464 20.13 0.93 4.71
C ASP A 464 19.33 0.23 5.82
N THR A 465 18.92 0.98 6.85
CA THR A 465 18.01 0.47 7.89
C THR A 465 16.61 0.24 7.32
N TYR A 466 16.12 1.15 6.48
CA TYR A 466 14.87 0.97 5.74
C TYR A 466 14.92 -0.24 4.80
N ASN A 467 16.01 -0.41 4.05
CA ASN A 467 16.24 -1.57 3.19
C ASN A 467 16.33 -2.89 3.97
N LEU A 468 16.89 -2.87 5.17
CA LEU A 468 16.91 -4.04 6.05
C LEU A 468 15.48 -4.49 6.37
N LEU A 469 14.62 -3.54 6.77
CA LEU A 469 13.21 -3.82 7.08
C LEU A 469 12.43 -4.25 5.82
N HIS A 470 12.66 -3.59 4.67
CA HIS A 470 12.09 -3.99 3.37
C HIS A 470 12.37 -5.46 3.05
N ARG A 471 13.62 -5.94 3.23
CA ARG A 471 13.97 -7.34 2.98
C ARG A 471 13.21 -8.33 3.86
N TRP A 472 12.97 -7.97 5.13
CA TRP A 472 12.22 -8.83 6.04
C TRP A 472 10.71 -8.80 5.77
N LEU A 473 10.13 -7.63 5.52
CA LEU A 473 8.75 -7.51 5.06
C LEU A 473 8.50 -8.27 3.77
N GLY A 474 9.43 -8.23 2.81
CA GLY A 474 9.30 -8.96 1.56
C GLY A 474 9.19 -10.47 1.77
N ARG A 475 9.95 -11.02 2.72
CA ARG A 475 9.85 -12.45 3.08
C ARG A 475 8.51 -12.80 3.73
N ILE A 476 8.01 -11.92 4.60
CA ILE A 476 6.70 -12.09 5.25
C ILE A 476 5.59 -12.10 4.20
N VAL A 477 5.56 -11.10 3.30
CA VAL A 477 4.56 -11.00 2.23
C VAL A 477 4.59 -12.22 1.31
N VAL A 478 5.77 -12.71 0.94
CA VAL A 478 5.88 -13.93 0.11
C VAL A 478 5.33 -15.14 0.86
N LEU A 479 5.69 -15.33 2.13
CA LEU A 479 5.20 -16.46 2.92
C LEU A 479 3.67 -16.42 3.08
N GLU A 480 3.12 -15.26 3.41
CA GLU A 480 1.67 -15.03 3.52
C GLU A 480 0.96 -15.31 2.19
N SER A 481 1.54 -14.89 1.05
CA SER A 481 0.95 -15.13 -0.28
C SER A 481 1.01 -16.60 -0.71
N VAL A 482 2.08 -17.32 -0.34
CA VAL A 482 2.18 -18.77 -0.55
C VAL A 482 1.16 -19.50 0.32
N VAL A 483 1.01 -19.14 1.60
CA VAL A 483 -0.01 -19.70 2.49
C VAL A 483 -1.42 -19.42 1.95
N HIS A 484 -1.69 -18.20 1.48
CA HIS A 484 -2.97 -17.84 0.87
C HIS A 484 -3.30 -18.73 -0.34
N THR A 485 -2.33 -18.90 -1.25
CA THR A 485 -2.50 -19.72 -2.45
C THR A 485 -2.66 -21.21 -2.11
N ALA A 486 -1.89 -21.71 -1.16
CA ALA A 486 -1.96 -23.09 -0.70
C ALA A 486 -3.29 -23.39 0.02
N ALA A 487 -3.75 -22.49 0.89
CA ALA A 487 -5.03 -22.63 1.57
C ALA A 487 -6.20 -22.65 0.57
N TRP A 488 -6.16 -21.77 -0.44
CA TRP A 488 -7.12 -21.84 -1.54
C TRP A 488 -7.05 -23.18 -2.31
N ALA A 489 -5.83 -23.63 -2.66
CA ALA A 489 -5.63 -24.85 -3.44
C ALA A 489 -6.14 -26.11 -2.72
N VAL A 490 -6.03 -26.19 -1.39
CA VAL A 490 -6.56 -27.31 -0.59
C VAL A 490 -8.07 -27.42 -0.76
N ASN A 491 -8.82 -26.33 -0.55
CA ASN A 491 -10.28 -26.34 -0.73
C ASN A 491 -10.66 -26.60 -2.20
N ALA A 492 -9.92 -26.05 -3.16
CA ALA A 492 -10.21 -26.27 -4.58
C ALA A 492 -9.95 -27.72 -5.03
N CYS A 493 -8.94 -28.40 -4.46
CA CYS A 493 -8.69 -29.82 -4.70
C CYS A 493 -9.76 -30.71 -4.06
N ASP A 494 -10.15 -30.40 -2.82
CA ASP A 494 -11.18 -31.14 -2.07
C ASP A 494 -12.58 -31.02 -2.75
N GLU A 495 -12.81 -30.00 -3.59
CA GLU A 495 -14.07 -29.78 -4.33
C GLU A 495 -14.20 -30.61 -5.63
N GLU A 496 -13.15 -30.66 -6.47
CA GLU A 496 -13.24 -31.18 -7.84
C GLU A 496 -12.12 -32.13 -8.30
N ASP A 497 -11.00 -32.26 -7.57
CA ASP A 497 -9.71 -32.88 -7.95
C ASP A 497 -8.63 -31.93 -8.54
N PHE A 498 -7.36 -32.33 -8.39
CA PHE A 498 -6.16 -31.54 -8.74
C PHE A 498 -6.09 -31.11 -10.22
N SER A 499 -6.52 -31.99 -11.14
CA SER A 499 -6.50 -31.69 -12.58
C SER A 499 -7.45 -30.55 -12.95
N ARG A 500 -8.66 -30.55 -12.38
CA ARG A 500 -9.66 -29.50 -12.59
C ARG A 500 -9.29 -28.20 -11.87
N MET A 501 -8.66 -28.28 -10.70
CA MET A 501 -8.07 -27.12 -10.03
C MET A 501 -7.02 -26.42 -10.93
N LEU A 502 -6.13 -27.17 -11.59
CA LEU A 502 -5.15 -26.61 -12.53
C LEU A 502 -5.80 -25.94 -13.75
N VAL A 503 -6.87 -26.53 -14.27
CA VAL A 503 -7.66 -25.90 -15.34
C VAL A 503 -8.27 -24.59 -14.84
N ARG A 504 -8.92 -24.58 -13.67
CA ARG A 504 -9.50 -23.35 -13.07
C ARG A 504 -8.46 -22.24 -12.86
N LEU A 505 -7.22 -22.59 -12.48
CA LEU A 505 -6.11 -21.63 -12.33
C LEU A 505 -5.77 -20.91 -13.65
N THR A 506 -5.93 -21.58 -14.79
CA THR A 506 -5.52 -21.05 -16.10
C THR A 506 -6.69 -20.50 -16.92
N SER A 507 -7.91 -20.98 -16.68
CA SER A 507 -9.11 -20.58 -17.42
C SER A 507 -9.86 -19.41 -16.82
N THR A 508 -9.77 -19.21 -15.50
CA THR A 508 -10.55 -18.20 -14.78
C THR A 508 -9.68 -16.98 -14.43
N PRO A 509 -9.97 -15.78 -14.98
CA PRO A 509 -9.11 -14.60 -14.81
C PRO A 509 -8.75 -14.29 -13.35
N PHE A 510 -9.70 -14.41 -12.42
CA PHE A 510 -9.47 -14.15 -10.99
C PHE A 510 -8.34 -15.03 -10.42
N PHE A 511 -8.37 -16.34 -10.69
CA PHE A 511 -7.34 -17.26 -10.20
C PHE A 511 -6.04 -17.13 -10.99
N THR A 512 -6.11 -16.86 -12.30
CA THR A 512 -4.93 -16.66 -13.13
C THR A 512 -4.08 -15.48 -12.65
N TRP A 513 -4.71 -14.33 -12.37
CA TRP A 513 -3.99 -13.16 -11.87
C TRP A 513 -3.48 -13.34 -10.43
N GLY A 514 -4.19 -14.11 -9.60
CA GLY A 514 -3.70 -14.54 -8.29
C GLY A 514 -2.44 -15.40 -8.41
N LEU A 515 -2.44 -16.38 -9.32
CA LEU A 515 -1.28 -17.23 -9.60
C LEU A 515 -0.09 -16.44 -10.15
N VAL A 516 -0.32 -15.51 -11.08
CA VAL A 516 0.72 -14.62 -11.61
C VAL A 516 1.37 -13.83 -10.46
N GLY A 517 0.56 -13.30 -9.54
CA GLY A 517 1.02 -12.62 -8.33
C GLY A 517 1.93 -13.51 -7.48
N THR A 518 1.46 -14.72 -7.13
CA THR A 518 2.21 -15.66 -6.28
C THR A 518 3.50 -16.14 -6.94
N VAL A 519 3.48 -16.48 -8.24
CA VAL A 519 4.66 -16.89 -8.99
C VAL A 519 5.70 -15.77 -9.03
N ALA A 520 5.28 -14.53 -9.28
CA ALA A 520 6.18 -13.38 -9.24
C ALA A 520 6.79 -13.17 -7.85
N MET A 521 6.01 -13.35 -6.78
CA MET A 521 6.50 -13.27 -5.39
C MET A 521 7.50 -14.39 -5.04
N VAL A 522 7.23 -15.63 -5.44
CA VAL A 522 8.16 -16.75 -5.25
C VAL A 522 9.46 -16.50 -6.02
N PHE A 523 9.37 -16.03 -7.27
CA PHE A 523 10.53 -15.63 -8.05
C PHE A 523 11.34 -14.55 -7.32
N LEU A 524 10.70 -13.49 -6.79
CA LEU A 524 11.38 -12.45 -6.02
C LEU A 524 12.13 -13.03 -4.81
N CYS A 525 11.55 -14.00 -4.10
CA CYS A 525 12.18 -14.64 -2.95
C CYS A 525 13.42 -15.46 -3.33
N LEU A 526 13.33 -16.23 -4.42
CA LEU A 526 14.42 -17.06 -4.93
C LEU A 526 15.53 -16.24 -5.61
N HIS A 527 15.18 -15.10 -6.20
CA HIS A 527 16.10 -14.21 -6.92
C HIS A 527 16.86 -13.23 -6.00
N SER A 528 16.26 -12.84 -4.87
CA SER A 528 16.81 -11.87 -3.91
C SER A 528 17.88 -12.32 -2.90
N PRO A 529 18.28 -13.60 -2.76
CA PRO A 529 19.41 -13.99 -1.92
C PRO A 529 20.70 -13.27 -2.30
N SER A 530 21.54 -13.02 -1.30
CA SER A 530 22.82 -12.30 -1.46
C SER A 530 23.71 -12.83 -2.59
N PRO A 531 23.91 -14.16 -2.78
CA PRO A 531 24.86 -14.68 -3.76
C PRO A 531 24.46 -14.32 -5.18
N ILE A 532 23.17 -14.47 -5.50
CA ILE A 532 22.61 -14.16 -6.81
C ILE A 532 22.71 -12.65 -7.07
N ARG A 533 22.34 -11.84 -6.08
CA ARG A 533 22.45 -10.39 -6.16
C ARG A 533 23.88 -9.90 -6.41
N HIS A 534 24.88 -10.51 -5.76
CA HIS A 534 26.27 -10.09 -5.93
C HIS A 534 26.91 -10.63 -7.22
N ALA A 535 26.52 -11.82 -7.68
CA ALA A 535 27.04 -12.42 -8.91
C ALA A 535 26.56 -11.68 -10.17
N PHE A 536 25.29 -11.29 -10.23
CA PHE A 536 24.68 -10.66 -11.41
C PHE A 536 23.90 -9.40 -11.03
N TYR A 537 24.54 -8.49 -10.29
CA TYR A 537 23.88 -7.29 -9.75
C TYR A 537 23.08 -6.50 -10.79
N GLU A 538 23.65 -6.34 -11.99
CA GLU A 538 23.03 -5.56 -13.06
C GLU A 538 21.71 -6.17 -13.52
N THR A 539 21.75 -7.44 -13.91
CA THR A 539 20.58 -8.23 -14.29
C THR A 539 19.60 -8.38 -13.13
N PHE A 540 20.12 -8.54 -11.90
CA PHE A 540 19.33 -8.72 -10.69
C PHE A 540 18.34 -7.58 -10.49
N LEU A 541 18.81 -6.33 -10.57
CA LEU A 541 17.98 -5.17 -10.26
C LEU A 541 16.81 -5.00 -11.23
N HIS A 542 17.04 -5.22 -12.53
CA HIS A 542 16.00 -5.12 -13.56
C HIS A 542 14.95 -6.23 -13.43
N LEU A 543 15.39 -7.48 -13.26
CA LEU A 543 14.48 -8.61 -13.06
C LEU A 543 13.67 -8.46 -11.78
N HIS A 544 14.27 -7.94 -10.70
CA HIS A 544 13.57 -7.68 -9.45
C HIS A 544 12.50 -6.60 -9.62
N GLN A 545 12.81 -5.49 -10.30
CA GLN A 545 11.82 -4.42 -10.57
C GLN A 545 10.66 -4.91 -11.45
N LEU A 546 10.97 -5.69 -12.49
CA LEU A 546 9.96 -6.28 -13.37
C LEU A 546 9.06 -7.25 -12.61
N ALA A 547 9.64 -8.16 -11.83
CA ALA A 547 8.87 -9.12 -11.05
C ALA A 547 8.04 -8.44 -9.94
N ALA A 548 8.57 -7.37 -9.31
CA ALA A 548 7.81 -6.58 -8.35
C ALA A 548 6.62 -5.87 -8.99
N PHE A 549 6.79 -5.35 -10.22
CA PHE A 549 5.69 -4.77 -11.00
C PHE A 549 4.65 -5.84 -11.37
N LEU A 550 5.07 -7.02 -11.83
CA LEU A 550 4.16 -8.12 -12.13
C LEU A 550 3.42 -8.64 -10.89
N ALA A 551 4.09 -8.74 -9.75
CA ALA A 551 3.45 -9.09 -8.48
C ALA A 551 2.40 -8.06 -8.08
N PHE A 552 2.71 -6.77 -8.18
CA PHE A 552 1.76 -5.68 -7.91
C PHE A 552 0.56 -5.73 -8.87
N LEU A 553 0.81 -5.86 -10.17
CA LEU A 553 -0.25 -5.93 -11.18
C LEU A 553 -1.14 -7.15 -10.98
N GLY A 554 -0.55 -8.32 -10.70
CA GLY A 554 -1.29 -9.54 -10.40
C GLY A 554 -2.19 -9.40 -9.20
N VAL A 555 -1.68 -8.85 -8.08
CA VAL A 555 -2.48 -8.57 -6.88
C VAL A 555 -3.57 -7.54 -7.17
N TYR A 556 -3.26 -6.44 -7.86
CA TYR A 556 -4.24 -5.40 -8.17
C TYR A 556 -5.41 -5.95 -9.00
N VAL A 557 -5.13 -6.65 -10.09
CA VAL A 557 -6.17 -7.23 -10.97
C VAL A 557 -6.94 -8.34 -10.25
N HIS A 558 -6.26 -9.17 -9.46
CA HIS A 558 -6.91 -10.19 -8.63
C HIS A 558 -7.93 -9.58 -7.65
N LEU A 559 -7.58 -8.47 -6.98
CA LEU A 559 -8.48 -7.77 -6.07
C LEU A 559 -9.64 -7.07 -6.81
N ASP A 560 -9.37 -6.44 -7.95
CA ASP A 560 -10.34 -5.66 -8.73
C ASP A 560 -11.43 -6.53 -9.37
N LEU A 561 -11.07 -7.71 -9.90
CA LEU A 561 -12.00 -8.63 -10.57
C LEU A 561 -13.17 -9.08 -9.68
N ASP A 562 -12.93 -9.29 -8.38
CA ASP A 562 -13.96 -9.72 -7.41
C ASP A 562 -14.32 -8.59 -6.42
N ASN A 563 -13.94 -7.33 -6.68
CA ASN A 563 -14.23 -6.15 -5.84
C ASN A 563 -13.89 -6.33 -4.35
N LEU A 564 -12.71 -6.87 -4.07
CA LEU A 564 -12.28 -7.18 -2.71
C LEU A 564 -11.98 -5.91 -1.87
N PRO A 565 -12.21 -5.91 -0.55
CA PRO A 565 -12.11 -4.71 0.29
C PRO A 565 -10.69 -4.12 0.38
N GLN A 566 -9.65 -4.86 -0.01
CA GLN A 566 -8.25 -4.46 0.06
C GLN A 566 -7.80 -3.58 -1.13
N ILE A 567 -8.65 -3.36 -2.15
CA ILE A 567 -8.33 -2.50 -3.32
C ILE A 567 -7.75 -1.11 -2.95
N PRO A 568 -8.27 -0.39 -1.94
CA PRO A 568 -7.71 0.91 -1.56
C PRO A 568 -6.22 0.84 -1.17
N TRP A 569 -5.78 -0.25 -0.55
CA TRP A 569 -4.37 -0.43 -0.18
C TRP A 569 -3.49 -0.64 -1.42
N ALA A 570 -3.95 -1.42 -2.40
CA ALA A 570 -3.26 -1.58 -3.68
C ALA A 570 -3.14 -0.23 -4.43
N LYS A 571 -4.20 0.59 -4.44
CA LYS A 571 -4.15 1.94 -5.01
C LYS A 571 -3.14 2.84 -4.29
N ALA A 572 -3.07 2.77 -2.96
CA ALA A 572 -2.09 3.51 -2.17
C ALA A 572 -0.65 3.08 -2.48
N ILE A 573 -0.39 1.78 -2.64
CA ILE A 573 0.92 1.25 -3.06
C ILE A 573 1.32 1.81 -4.42
N GLY A 574 0.41 1.78 -5.40
CA GLY A 574 0.64 2.36 -6.72
C GLY A 574 0.98 3.85 -6.67
N ALA A 575 0.28 4.62 -5.83
CA ALA A 575 0.55 6.04 -5.62
C ALA A 575 1.92 6.30 -4.97
N ILE A 576 2.30 5.54 -3.93
CA ILE A 576 3.63 5.64 -3.29
C ILE A 576 4.75 5.36 -4.29
N TRP A 577 4.60 4.29 -5.08
CA TRP A 577 5.59 3.92 -6.09
C TRP A 577 5.71 5.00 -7.18
N LEU A 578 4.58 5.48 -7.71
CA LEU A 578 4.54 6.52 -8.73
C LEU A 578 5.17 7.82 -8.24
N PHE A 579 4.89 8.21 -6.99
CA PHE A 579 5.48 9.38 -6.36
C PHE A 579 7.01 9.26 -6.27
N ASP A 580 7.53 8.14 -5.73
CA ASP A 580 8.98 7.97 -5.62
C ASP A 580 9.67 7.94 -7.00
N ARG A 581 9.10 7.24 -7.99
CA ARG A 581 9.64 7.22 -9.37
C ARG A 581 9.65 8.61 -10.01
N SER A 582 8.56 9.35 -9.87
CA SER A 582 8.44 10.70 -10.41
C SER A 582 9.42 11.65 -9.72
N ALA A 583 9.56 11.58 -8.39
CA ALA A 583 10.52 12.38 -7.64
C ALA A 583 11.97 12.10 -8.06
N ARG A 584 12.34 10.83 -8.33
CA ARG A 584 13.66 10.47 -8.86
C ARG A 584 13.91 11.07 -10.24
N LEU A 585 12.95 10.93 -11.15
CA LEU A 585 13.06 11.49 -12.50
C LEU A 585 13.19 13.03 -12.46
N LEU A 586 12.33 13.69 -11.69
CA LEU A 586 12.36 15.15 -11.54
C LEU A 586 13.68 15.64 -10.94
N ARG A 587 14.24 14.94 -9.94
CA ARG A 587 15.56 15.28 -9.38
C ARG A 587 16.68 15.08 -10.39
N LEU A 588 16.67 13.96 -11.13
CA LEU A 588 17.66 13.69 -12.17
C LEU A 588 17.64 14.80 -13.23
N LEU A 589 16.45 15.17 -13.71
CA LEU A 589 16.26 16.26 -14.67
C LEU A 589 16.70 17.60 -14.09
N TYR A 590 16.27 17.91 -12.87
CA TYR A 590 16.58 19.17 -12.21
C TYR A 590 18.09 19.37 -12.01
N LEU A 591 18.82 18.38 -11.55
CA LEU A 591 20.24 18.53 -11.23
C LEU A 591 21.13 18.53 -12.48
N ASN A 592 20.78 17.70 -13.46
CA ASN A 592 21.70 17.40 -14.55
C ASN A 592 21.41 18.14 -15.85
N PHE A 593 20.26 18.82 -15.96
CA PHE A 593 19.87 19.55 -17.16
C PHE A 593 19.61 21.03 -16.86
N SER A 594 20.13 21.88 -17.73
CA SER A 594 19.88 23.32 -17.75
C SER A 594 19.76 23.80 -19.19
N LEU A 595 18.67 24.51 -19.51
CA LEU A 595 18.45 25.07 -20.84
C LEU A 595 19.58 26.03 -21.26
N LYS A 596 20.20 26.73 -20.31
CA LYS A 596 21.27 27.71 -20.59
C LYS A 596 22.68 27.13 -20.47
N LYS A 597 22.90 26.17 -19.57
CA LYS A 597 24.25 25.69 -19.18
C LYS A 597 24.54 24.25 -19.65
N GLY A 598 23.64 23.65 -20.43
CA GLY A 598 23.78 22.30 -20.97
C GLY A 598 23.56 21.20 -19.93
N THR A 599 24.21 20.06 -20.16
CA THR A 599 24.12 18.86 -19.32
C THR A 599 25.36 18.66 -18.47
N THR A 600 25.24 17.85 -17.41
CA THR A 600 26.38 17.43 -16.58
C THR A 600 27.50 16.81 -17.42
N LYS A 601 28.73 17.30 -17.21
CA LYS A 601 29.95 16.73 -17.81
C LYS A 601 30.66 15.86 -16.77
N LEU A 602 31.19 14.73 -17.22
CA LEU A 602 31.84 13.74 -16.35
C LEU A 602 33.30 13.54 -16.77
N VAL A 603 34.21 13.68 -15.81
CA VAL A 603 35.64 13.41 -15.96
C VAL A 603 36.01 12.22 -15.07
N VAL A 604 36.69 11.22 -15.64
CA VAL A 604 37.09 10.00 -14.94
C VAL A 604 38.59 9.80 -15.09
N GLU A 605 39.33 9.95 -14.00
CA GLU A 605 40.78 9.78 -13.96
C GLU A 605 41.13 8.45 -13.28
N ALA A 606 42.00 7.64 -13.90
CA ALA A 606 42.49 6.42 -13.29
C ALA A 606 43.61 6.74 -12.28
N LEU A 607 43.46 6.24 -11.05
CA LEU A 607 44.41 6.44 -9.95
C LEU A 607 45.17 5.14 -9.63
N PRO A 608 46.39 5.21 -9.07
CA PRO A 608 47.11 4.06 -8.54
C PRO A 608 46.31 3.31 -7.48
N GLY A 609 46.52 1.98 -7.36
CA GLY A 609 45.77 1.15 -6.42
C GLY A 609 44.36 0.77 -6.87
N ASP A 610 44.12 0.63 -8.18
CA ASP A 610 42.85 0.18 -8.77
C ASP A 610 41.66 1.06 -8.37
N ALA A 611 41.74 2.38 -8.55
CA ALA A 611 40.63 3.30 -8.28
C ALA A 611 40.47 4.35 -9.39
N CYS A 612 39.29 4.94 -9.48
CA CYS A 612 39.03 6.12 -10.34
C CYS A 612 38.61 7.31 -9.48
N LYS A 613 39.10 8.50 -9.82
CA LYS A 613 38.52 9.77 -9.40
C LYS A 613 37.47 10.16 -10.43
N VAL A 614 36.21 10.26 -10.00
CA VAL A 614 35.05 10.50 -10.87
C VAL A 614 34.44 11.85 -10.50
N THR A 615 34.58 12.84 -11.35
CA THR A 615 34.14 14.22 -11.09
C THR A 615 32.98 14.61 -12.01
N PHE A 616 31.84 14.96 -11.41
CA PHE A 616 30.66 15.48 -12.08
C PHE A 616 30.64 17.00 -12.00
N HIS A 617 30.66 17.66 -13.15
CA HIS A 617 30.50 19.11 -13.26
C HIS A 617 29.03 19.42 -13.54
N LEU A 618 28.30 19.85 -12.50
CA LEU A 618 26.87 20.13 -12.60
C LEU A 618 26.63 21.47 -13.28
N PRO A 619 25.56 21.61 -14.10
CA PRO A 619 25.20 22.90 -14.69
C PRO A 619 24.62 23.89 -13.66
N LYS A 620 24.33 23.44 -12.43
CA LYS A 620 23.68 24.23 -11.37
C LYS A 620 24.49 24.18 -10.07
N HIS A 621 24.27 25.18 -9.23
CA HIS A 621 24.80 25.20 -7.87
C HIS A 621 23.92 24.34 -6.96
N VAL A 622 24.52 23.41 -6.21
CA VAL A 622 23.83 22.50 -5.30
C VAL A 622 24.55 22.47 -3.96
N ARG A 623 23.82 22.73 -2.88
CA ARG A 623 24.36 22.59 -1.53
C ARG A 623 24.42 21.12 -1.14
N ILE A 624 25.61 20.65 -0.79
CA ILE A 624 25.86 19.27 -0.37
C ILE A 624 26.31 19.28 1.08
N ASN A 625 25.62 18.51 1.92
CA ASN A 625 26.02 18.33 3.31
C ASN A 625 27.11 17.25 3.42
N PRO A 626 28.04 17.37 4.40
CA PRO A 626 28.99 16.30 4.71
C PRO A 626 28.30 14.97 4.99
N GLY A 627 28.94 13.87 4.60
CA GLY A 627 28.39 12.52 4.72
C GLY A 627 27.32 12.17 3.68
N GLY A 628 27.04 13.08 2.74
CA GLY A 628 26.12 12.82 1.64
C GLY A 628 26.62 11.77 0.66
N HIS A 629 25.68 11.10 -0.01
CA HIS A 629 25.93 10.16 -1.10
C HIS A 629 25.05 10.50 -2.31
N VAL A 630 25.44 9.99 -3.47
CA VAL A 630 24.70 10.16 -4.73
C VAL A 630 24.55 8.81 -5.42
N PHE A 631 23.54 8.68 -6.25
CA PHE A 631 23.43 7.60 -7.21
C PHE A 631 23.90 8.10 -8.57
N ALA A 632 25.04 7.58 -9.03
CA ALA A 632 25.66 7.94 -10.29
C ALA A 632 25.14 7.04 -11.43
N TYR A 633 24.85 7.67 -12.57
CA TYR A 633 24.48 7.04 -13.83
C TYR A 633 25.57 7.38 -14.85
N ILE A 634 26.19 6.36 -15.43
CA ILE A 634 27.27 6.53 -16.42
C ILE A 634 26.90 5.71 -17.66
N PRO A 635 26.07 6.24 -18.57
CA PRO A 635 25.53 5.48 -19.71
C PRO A 635 26.57 4.83 -20.60
N SER A 636 27.73 5.47 -20.75
CA SER A 636 28.83 4.96 -21.57
C SER A 636 29.55 3.73 -20.97
N VAL A 637 29.22 3.35 -19.72
CA VAL A 637 29.80 2.19 -19.02
C VAL A 637 28.72 1.20 -18.55
N SER A 638 27.60 1.68 -18.01
CA SER A 638 26.55 0.84 -17.39
C SER A 638 25.11 1.25 -17.76
N MET A 639 24.87 1.69 -19.00
CA MET A 639 23.54 2.12 -19.47
C MET A 639 22.81 3.01 -18.43
N TRP A 640 21.50 2.80 -18.20
CA TRP A 640 20.69 3.58 -17.25
C TRP A 640 20.77 3.08 -15.79
N MET A 641 21.80 2.31 -15.46
CA MET A 641 21.97 1.80 -14.10
C MET A 641 22.53 2.85 -13.17
N SER A 642 21.95 2.89 -11.96
CA SER A 642 22.35 3.81 -10.90
C SER A 642 23.23 3.08 -9.89
N HIS A 643 24.42 3.59 -9.59
CA HIS A 643 25.30 3.04 -8.57
C HIS A 643 25.54 4.06 -7.46
N PRO A 644 25.36 3.70 -6.18
CA PRO A 644 25.56 4.62 -5.08
C PRO A 644 27.03 4.80 -4.76
N PHE A 645 27.42 6.05 -4.51
CA PHE A 645 28.75 6.41 -4.09
C PHE A 645 28.70 7.54 -3.07
N SER A 646 29.58 7.45 -2.07
CA SER A 646 29.80 8.54 -1.12
C SER A 646 30.43 9.72 -1.85
N ILE A 647 29.95 10.93 -1.55
CA ILE A 647 30.55 12.14 -2.07
C ILE A 647 31.88 12.34 -1.34
N ALA A 648 32.99 12.31 -2.08
CA ALA A 648 34.32 12.43 -1.51
C ALA A 648 34.72 13.89 -1.33
N TRP A 649 34.39 14.74 -2.30
CA TRP A 649 34.73 16.15 -2.28
C TRP A 649 33.76 16.99 -3.10
N VAL A 650 33.67 18.28 -2.77
CA VAL A 650 32.85 19.26 -3.47
C VAL A 650 33.67 20.52 -3.65
N GLU A 651 33.84 20.95 -4.89
CA GLU A 651 34.56 22.17 -5.29
C GLU A 651 33.55 23.19 -5.87
N PRO A 652 33.58 24.45 -5.43
CA PRO A 652 33.11 25.56 -6.25
C PRO A 652 34.12 25.72 -7.39
N ASN A 653 33.71 25.39 -8.62
CA ASN A 653 34.65 25.06 -9.69
C ASN A 653 35.57 26.24 -10.10
N ASN A 654 36.88 26.14 -9.79
CA ASN A 654 37.94 26.81 -10.55
C ASN A 654 38.92 25.74 -11.05
N CYS A 655 39.28 25.87 -12.34
CA CYS A 655 40.42 25.26 -13.05
C CYS A 655 40.12 24.27 -14.21
N VAL A 656 40.11 24.88 -15.42
CA VAL A 656 40.79 24.49 -16.68
C VAL A 656 40.05 23.62 -17.71
N THR A 657 39.73 24.24 -18.86
CA THR A 657 40.21 23.76 -20.17
C THR A 657 41.49 24.52 -20.55
N PRO A 658 42.51 23.86 -21.12
CA PRO A 658 43.81 24.47 -21.39
C PRO A 658 43.83 25.20 -22.74
N SER A 659 44.46 26.38 -22.79
CA SER A 659 45.26 26.77 -23.95
C SER A 659 46.31 27.82 -23.58
N ALA A 660 47.57 27.43 -23.78
CA ALA A 660 48.77 28.22 -24.10
C ALA A 660 49.33 29.23 -23.07
N ALA A 661 50.30 28.79 -22.25
CA ALA A 661 51.74 29.09 -22.42
C ALA A 661 52.57 28.27 -21.40
N PRO A 662 53.81 27.86 -21.73
CA PRO A 662 54.63 26.99 -20.90
C PRO A 662 55.44 27.79 -19.87
N ASP A 663 56.05 27.05 -18.92
CA ASP A 663 57.06 27.48 -17.94
C ASP A 663 56.55 27.83 -16.53
N SER A 664 56.27 26.78 -15.76
CA SER A 664 56.99 26.56 -14.50
C SER A 664 56.74 25.15 -13.96
N VAL A 665 57.81 24.38 -13.88
CA VAL A 665 57.82 23.05 -13.26
C VAL A 665 57.67 23.24 -11.74
N MET A 666 56.46 23.07 -11.20
CA MET A 666 56.30 22.90 -9.75
C MET A 666 56.81 21.52 -9.35
N SER A 667 57.97 21.51 -8.69
CA SER A 667 58.54 20.31 -8.06
C SER A 667 57.65 19.85 -6.89
N PRO A 668 57.59 18.54 -6.58
CA PRO A 668 56.83 18.04 -5.44
C PRO A 668 57.41 18.59 -4.13
N MET A 669 56.69 19.51 -3.47
CA MET A 669 57.14 20.14 -2.23
C MET A 669 56.80 19.29 -1.01
N THR A 670 57.70 19.29 -0.03
CA THR A 670 57.58 18.52 1.21
C THR A 670 56.64 19.18 2.24
N PRO A 671 55.97 18.40 3.11
CA PRO A 671 55.01 18.92 4.09
C PRO A 671 55.55 20.02 5.02
N SER A 672 56.86 20.04 5.29
CA SER A 672 57.52 21.00 6.18
C SER A 672 57.68 22.41 5.59
N LEU A 673 57.62 22.56 4.26
CA LEU A 673 57.72 23.87 3.59
C LEU A 673 56.37 24.57 3.43
N LEU A 674 55.27 23.79 3.36
CA LEU A 674 53.89 24.29 3.39
C LEU A 674 53.54 24.97 4.73
N GLU A 675 54.31 24.72 5.78
CA GLU A 675 54.09 25.23 7.14
C GLU A 675 54.46 26.71 7.34
N LYS A 676 55.06 27.37 6.35
CA LYS A 676 55.62 28.73 6.46
C LYS A 676 54.93 29.81 5.60
N GLN A 677 53.77 29.53 5.00
CA GLN A 677 53.02 30.55 4.23
C GLN A 677 51.89 31.19 5.04
N THR A 678 51.78 32.52 4.93
CA THR A 678 50.87 33.39 5.69
C THR A 678 49.48 33.52 5.06
N ALA A 679 48.50 33.77 5.93
CA ALA A 679 47.05 33.66 5.72
C ALA A 679 46.39 34.83 4.97
N LEU A 680 46.66 34.96 3.67
CA LEU A 680 45.95 35.91 2.79
C LEU A 680 45.48 35.17 1.53
N ASP A 681 44.29 34.55 1.61
CA ASP A 681 43.52 34.01 0.46
C ASP A 681 42.17 33.35 0.90
N LEU A 682 41.91 33.21 2.20
CA LEU A 682 40.71 32.51 2.71
C LEU A 682 39.39 33.29 2.52
N ASP A 683 39.45 34.61 2.40
CA ASP A 683 38.27 35.47 2.24
C ASP A 683 37.63 35.38 0.85
N ASP A 684 38.41 35.09 -0.20
CA ASP A 684 37.88 34.87 -1.55
C ASP A 684 37.25 33.49 -1.72
N TYR A 685 37.68 32.49 -0.94
CA TYR A 685 37.06 31.16 -0.92
C TYR A 685 35.60 31.18 -0.42
N MET A 686 35.26 32.13 0.44
CA MET A 686 33.95 32.21 1.10
C MET A 686 32.94 33.09 0.33
N ARG A 687 33.37 33.91 -0.65
CA ARG A 687 32.53 34.90 -1.36
C ARG A 687 32.02 34.45 -2.74
N GLY A 688 32.24 33.21 -3.16
CA GLY A 688 31.83 32.67 -4.47
C GLY A 688 30.35 32.31 -4.61
N ASN A 689 29.41 33.21 -4.32
CA ASN A 689 27.99 32.96 -4.57
C ASN A 689 27.69 33.07 -6.08
N GLN A 690 27.29 31.94 -6.70
CA GLN A 690 26.73 31.72 -8.06
C GLN A 690 27.53 30.84 -9.04
N GLN A 691 28.54 30.09 -8.61
CA GLN A 691 29.25 29.16 -9.49
C GLN A 691 28.66 27.73 -9.50
N PRO A 692 28.72 27.00 -10.64
CA PRO A 692 28.29 25.60 -10.73
C PRO A 692 29.12 24.69 -9.80
N THR A 693 28.46 23.68 -9.22
CA THR A 693 29.08 22.78 -8.24
C THR A 693 29.74 21.58 -8.93
N SER A 694 30.99 21.28 -8.57
CA SER A 694 31.70 20.06 -8.96
C SER A 694 31.66 19.04 -7.84
N VAL A 695 31.25 17.81 -8.15
CA VAL A 695 31.09 16.70 -7.19
C VAL A 695 32.06 15.58 -7.55
N SER A 696 33.01 15.29 -6.66
CA SER A 696 34.03 14.27 -6.88
C SER A 696 33.78 13.03 -6.02
N LEU A 697 33.94 11.86 -6.63
CA LEU A 697 33.79 10.53 -6.03
C LEU A 697 35.10 9.74 -6.20
N ILE A 698 35.38 8.82 -5.26
CA ILE A 698 36.44 7.81 -5.44
C ILE A 698 35.77 6.45 -5.63
N VAL A 699 35.99 5.84 -6.79
CA VAL A 699 35.41 4.57 -7.18
C VAL A 699 36.50 3.51 -7.25
N GLY A 700 36.56 2.64 -6.25
CA GLY A 700 37.48 1.49 -6.28
C GLY A 700 37.05 0.46 -7.33
N ALA A 701 37.97 0.02 -8.18
CA ALA A 701 37.74 -0.96 -9.21
C ALA A 701 37.55 -2.36 -8.59
N ARG A 702 36.36 -2.93 -8.76
CA ARG A 702 36.00 -4.27 -8.28
C ARG A 702 35.71 -5.20 -9.46
N GLN A 703 34.45 -5.60 -9.62
CA GLN A 703 33.92 -6.35 -10.75
C GLN A 703 32.79 -5.52 -11.42
N GLY A 704 32.29 -5.97 -12.56
CA GLY A 704 31.19 -5.31 -13.28
C GLY A 704 31.51 -3.88 -13.73
N MET A 705 30.55 -2.96 -13.59
CA MET A 705 30.66 -1.54 -13.95
C MET A 705 31.97 -0.88 -13.48
N THR A 706 32.34 -1.01 -12.20
CA THR A 706 33.48 -0.27 -11.62
C THR A 706 34.83 -0.67 -12.25
N ARG A 707 34.99 -1.95 -12.61
CA ARG A 707 36.19 -2.43 -13.32
C ARG A 707 36.18 -2.00 -14.78
N LYS A 708 35.02 -2.06 -15.46
CA LYS A 708 34.86 -1.53 -16.82
C LYS A 708 35.20 -0.04 -16.88
N LEU A 709 34.75 0.74 -15.89
CA LEU A 709 35.05 2.17 -15.75
C LEU A 709 36.56 2.41 -15.64
N TYR A 710 37.24 1.69 -14.74
CA TYR A 710 38.69 1.80 -14.55
C TYR A 710 39.46 1.43 -15.81
N ASN A 711 39.15 0.29 -16.43
CA ASN A 711 39.84 -0.15 -17.65
C ASN A 711 39.64 0.85 -18.81
N LYS A 712 38.44 1.44 -18.91
CA LYS A 712 38.14 2.45 -19.94
C LYS A 712 38.88 3.78 -19.69
N ALA A 713 39.01 4.19 -18.43
CA ALA A 713 39.81 5.35 -18.06
C ALA A 713 41.31 5.11 -18.30
N LEU A 714 41.80 3.92 -17.94
CA LEU A 714 43.20 3.52 -18.16
C LEU A 714 43.57 3.48 -19.65
N ALA A 715 42.65 3.04 -20.50
CA ALA A 715 42.83 3.00 -21.95
C ALA A 715 42.71 4.38 -22.64
N ALA A 716 42.21 5.40 -21.94
CA ALA A 716 42.03 6.74 -22.50
C ALA A 716 43.36 7.55 -22.50
N PRO A 717 43.51 8.52 -23.41
CA PRO A 717 44.67 9.42 -23.40
C PRO A 717 44.84 10.12 -22.04
N ARG A 718 46.09 10.19 -21.54
CA ARG A 718 46.41 10.73 -20.21
C ARG A 718 45.68 10.01 -19.05
N GLN A 719 45.26 8.76 -19.26
CA GLN A 719 44.52 7.96 -18.27
C GLN A 719 43.24 8.65 -17.78
N THR A 720 42.66 9.52 -18.62
CA THR A 720 41.51 10.36 -18.29
C THR A 720 40.42 10.20 -19.35
N LEU A 721 39.24 9.75 -18.95
CA LEU A 721 38.06 9.59 -19.77
C LEU A 721 37.10 10.76 -19.59
N TYR A 722 36.76 11.42 -20.70
CA TYR A 722 35.71 12.44 -20.77
C TYR A 722 34.42 11.81 -21.31
N THR A 723 33.32 11.94 -20.59
CA THR A 723 32.02 11.36 -20.97
C THR A 723 30.88 12.19 -20.40
N THR A 724 29.64 11.82 -20.71
CA THR A 724 28.45 12.28 -19.98
C THR A 724 28.14 11.33 -18.82
N GLY A 725 27.54 11.88 -17.78
CA GLY A 725 27.05 11.13 -16.63
C GLY A 725 26.08 11.98 -15.83
N TYR A 726 25.22 11.32 -15.06
CA TYR A 726 24.16 11.98 -14.30
C TYR A 726 24.24 11.55 -12.84
N ILE A 727 23.86 12.43 -11.92
CA ILE A 727 23.73 12.09 -10.50
C ILE A 727 22.31 12.35 -9.98
N GLU A 728 21.82 11.42 -9.18
CA GLU A 728 20.58 11.53 -8.39
C GLU A 728 20.98 11.69 -6.92
N GLY A 729 20.59 12.80 -6.29
CA GLY A 729 20.99 13.16 -4.92
C GLY A 729 21.13 14.69 -4.76
N PRO A 730 21.95 15.19 -3.82
CA PRO A 730 22.58 14.45 -2.73
C PRO A 730 21.53 13.87 -1.77
N TYR A 731 21.78 12.65 -1.30
CA TYR A 731 21.06 12.04 -0.19
C TYR A 731 21.93 12.11 1.06
N SER A 732 21.33 12.48 2.19
CA SER A 732 22.01 12.46 3.48
C SER A 732 21.41 11.35 4.33
N SER A 733 22.19 10.29 4.56
CA SER A 733 21.77 9.11 5.34
C SER A 733 21.80 9.38 6.85
N HIS A 734 22.70 10.26 7.31
CA HIS A 734 22.81 10.67 8.69
C HIS A 734 23.38 12.09 8.80
N ALA A 735 22.57 13.04 9.24
CA ALA A 735 23.09 14.27 9.84
C ALA A 735 23.20 14.07 11.35
N SER A 736 24.05 13.16 11.81
CA SER A 736 24.58 13.31 13.17
C SER A 736 25.33 14.63 13.13
N ASN A 737 24.83 15.65 13.83
CA ASN A 737 25.56 16.90 13.98
C ASN A 737 26.85 16.59 14.76
N MET A 738 27.90 16.16 14.05
CA MET A 738 29.21 15.88 14.64
C MET A 738 29.73 17.13 15.35
N GLY A 739 29.33 18.31 14.89
CA GLY A 739 29.56 19.60 15.53
C GLY A 739 28.92 19.78 16.91
N SER A 740 28.07 18.86 17.38
CA SER A 740 27.58 18.84 18.77
C SER A 740 28.53 18.12 19.75
N TYR A 741 29.56 17.43 19.25
CA TYR A 741 30.51 16.67 20.05
C TYR A 741 31.82 17.45 20.18
N GLY A 742 32.40 17.48 21.38
CA GLY A 742 33.70 18.09 21.61
C GLY A 742 34.84 17.31 20.97
N THR A 743 34.70 15.97 20.91
CA THR A 743 35.67 15.07 20.28
C THR A 743 35.03 14.20 19.22
N ALA A 744 35.58 14.22 18.00
CA ALA A 744 35.18 13.35 16.90
C ALA A 744 36.31 12.37 16.54
N VAL A 745 36.02 11.07 16.56
CA VAL A 745 36.96 9.99 16.21
C VAL A 745 36.44 9.28 14.97
N LEU A 746 37.13 9.47 13.84
CA LEU A 746 36.67 9.07 12.51
C LEU A 746 37.55 7.93 11.99
N PHE A 747 37.03 6.70 12.05
CA PHE A 747 37.71 5.51 11.54
C PHE A 747 37.36 5.25 10.08
N SER A 748 38.36 5.36 9.20
CA SER A 748 38.24 5.12 7.77
C SER A 748 39.08 3.91 7.37
N ALA A 749 38.59 3.07 6.47
CA ALA A 749 39.40 2.02 5.85
C ALA A 749 39.22 1.96 4.33
N GLY A 750 40.34 1.94 3.60
CA GLY A 750 40.36 1.99 2.13
C GLY A 750 39.60 3.22 1.61
N ALA A 751 38.64 3.00 0.71
CA ALA A 751 37.81 4.06 0.11
C ALA A 751 36.82 4.71 1.09
N GLY A 752 36.63 4.15 2.30
CA GLY A 752 35.76 4.76 3.32
C GLY A 752 36.23 6.12 3.83
N ILE A 753 37.46 6.53 3.48
CA ILE A 753 37.98 7.88 3.75
C ILE A 753 37.13 8.98 3.11
N THR A 754 36.53 8.71 1.94
CA THR A 754 35.71 9.67 1.19
C THR A 754 34.59 10.26 2.04
N HIS A 755 33.93 9.42 2.84
CA HIS A 755 32.84 9.83 3.70
C HIS A 755 33.29 10.84 4.78
N HIS A 756 34.48 10.64 5.36
CA HIS A 756 34.98 11.49 6.44
C HIS A 756 35.68 12.77 5.96
N MET A 757 36.15 12.85 4.71
CA MET A 757 36.89 14.02 4.23
C MET A 757 36.08 15.32 4.30
N LEU A 758 34.81 15.28 3.85
CA LEU A 758 33.93 16.44 3.94
C LEU A 758 33.59 16.80 5.39
N PHE A 759 33.48 15.84 6.30
CA PHE A 759 33.26 16.12 7.72
C PHE A 759 34.46 16.84 8.34
N VAL A 760 35.68 16.38 8.05
CA VAL A 760 36.89 17.03 8.57
C VAL A 760 36.98 18.47 8.07
N ARG A 761 36.79 18.70 6.77
CA ARG A 761 36.78 20.06 6.20
C ARG A 761 35.71 20.94 6.86
N ASP A 762 34.47 20.46 6.91
CA ASP A 762 33.34 21.23 7.45
C ASP A 762 33.50 21.56 8.94
N LEU A 763 33.97 20.60 9.74
CA LEU A 763 34.19 20.81 11.17
C LEU A 763 35.32 21.81 11.43
N ILE A 764 36.43 21.77 10.69
CA ILE A 764 37.54 22.72 10.86
C ILE A 764 37.10 24.13 10.49
N ILE A 765 36.44 24.30 9.33
CA ILE A 765 35.95 25.62 8.88
C ILE A 765 34.97 26.18 9.91
N ARG A 766 33.96 25.40 10.30
CA ARG A 766 32.97 25.87 11.28
C ARG A 766 33.55 26.08 12.67
N ALA A 767 34.61 25.34 13.05
CA ALA A 767 35.28 25.54 14.32
C ALA A 767 36.04 26.87 14.33
N ALA A 768 36.74 27.21 13.23
CA ALA A 768 37.38 28.51 13.06
C ALA A 768 36.39 29.67 13.13
N GLU A 769 35.14 29.46 12.69
CA GLU A 769 34.05 30.44 12.77
C GLU A 769 33.30 30.44 14.13
N GLY A 770 33.64 29.56 15.06
CA GLY A 770 32.93 29.43 16.34
C GLY A 770 31.49 28.86 16.22
N ARG A 771 31.20 28.09 15.17
CA ARG A 771 29.87 27.52 14.86
C ARG A 771 29.72 26.04 15.21
N VAL A 772 30.74 25.41 15.81
CA VAL A 772 30.66 24.02 16.30
C VAL A 772 31.32 23.89 17.67
N ALA A 773 30.86 22.91 18.45
CA ALA A 773 31.44 22.56 19.74
C ALA A 773 32.71 21.70 19.62
N THR A 774 33.00 21.17 18.43
CA THR A 774 34.14 20.26 18.20
C THR A 774 35.47 20.98 18.36
N GLN A 775 36.30 20.45 19.25
CA GLN A 775 37.63 20.98 19.57
C GLN A 775 38.74 19.98 19.29
N GLN A 776 38.41 18.70 19.11
CA GLN A 776 39.36 17.64 18.76
C GLN A 776 38.78 16.70 17.70
N ILE A 777 39.54 16.46 16.64
CA ILE A 777 39.22 15.58 15.52
C ILE A 777 40.36 14.60 15.34
N TYR A 778 40.08 13.32 15.51
CA TYR A 778 41.00 12.23 15.24
C TYR A 778 40.56 11.54 13.95
N LEU A 779 41.33 11.72 12.87
CA LEU A 779 41.12 11.01 11.62
C LEU A 779 42.03 9.79 11.57
N ILE A 780 41.45 8.60 11.75
CA ILE A 780 42.17 7.33 11.67
C ILE A 780 41.93 6.76 10.28
N TRP A 781 42.98 6.56 9.48
CA TRP A 781 42.84 5.96 8.16
C TRP A 781 43.73 4.73 8.00
N SER A 782 43.09 3.59 7.77
CA SER A 782 43.73 2.30 7.54
C SER A 782 43.75 1.97 6.05
N VAL A 783 44.94 1.82 5.48
CA VAL A 783 45.17 1.50 4.07
C VAL A 783 46.01 0.23 3.91
N ARG A 784 45.88 -0.39 2.73
CA ARG A 784 46.70 -1.56 2.38
C ARG A 784 48.12 -1.13 2.06
N ASN A 785 48.25 -0.18 1.12
CA ASN A 785 49.49 0.30 0.56
C ASN A 785 49.50 1.85 0.59
N THR A 786 50.69 2.44 0.50
CA THR A 786 50.93 3.89 0.43
C THR A 786 50.39 4.54 -0.85
N GLU A 787 50.22 3.78 -1.92
CA GLU A 787 49.59 4.25 -3.17
C GLU A 787 48.18 4.83 -2.96
N HIS A 788 47.43 4.32 -1.99
CA HIS A 788 46.08 4.83 -1.70
C HIS A 788 46.08 6.27 -1.20
N LEU A 789 47.21 6.78 -0.69
CA LEU A 789 47.35 8.17 -0.27
C LEU A 789 47.13 9.14 -1.43
N THR A 790 47.46 8.72 -2.65
CA THR A 790 47.25 9.52 -3.87
C THR A 790 45.77 9.82 -4.13
N TRP A 791 44.84 8.99 -3.64
CA TRP A 791 43.40 9.15 -3.90
C TRP A 791 42.82 10.46 -3.37
N VAL A 792 43.37 10.94 -2.25
CA VAL A 792 42.86 12.12 -1.54
C VAL A 792 43.94 13.17 -1.29
N ARG A 793 45.12 13.01 -1.91
CA ARG A 793 46.29 13.88 -1.65
C ARG A 793 45.92 15.36 -1.83
N ASP A 794 45.36 15.73 -2.97
CA ASP A 794 45.03 17.12 -3.29
C ASP A 794 44.04 17.73 -2.28
N TRP A 795 43.09 16.92 -1.79
CA TRP A 795 42.10 17.35 -0.80
C TRP A 795 42.68 17.43 0.60
N MET A 796 43.58 16.51 0.95
CA MET A 796 44.29 16.52 2.22
C MET A 796 45.21 17.75 2.28
N ASP A 797 45.90 18.09 1.20
CA ASP A 797 46.73 19.29 1.13
C ASP A 797 45.90 20.56 1.36
N GLN A 798 44.67 20.62 0.83
CA GLN A 798 43.74 21.72 1.14
C GLN A 798 43.33 21.74 2.62
N ILE A 799 43.01 20.60 3.22
CA ILE A 799 42.66 20.51 4.66
C ILE A 799 43.84 20.96 5.53
N LEU A 800 45.06 20.57 5.18
CA LEU A 800 46.26 20.89 5.95
C LEU A 800 46.63 22.38 5.91
N ARG A 801 46.12 23.13 4.91
CA ARG A 801 46.25 24.58 4.76
C ARG A 801 45.19 25.38 5.53
N LEU A 802 44.13 24.75 6.05
CA LEU A 802 43.07 25.46 6.76
C LEU A 802 43.58 26.07 8.08
N PRO A 803 43.11 27.27 8.47
CA PRO A 803 43.49 27.91 9.73
C PRO A 803 42.99 27.09 10.93
N GLY A 804 43.72 27.16 12.04
CA GLY A 804 43.36 26.45 13.28
C GLY A 804 43.48 24.91 13.21
N ARG A 805 43.79 24.32 12.05
CA ARG A 805 43.82 22.86 11.86
C ARG A 805 44.79 22.14 12.81
N ARG A 806 45.89 22.78 13.22
CA ARG A 806 46.91 22.17 14.11
C ARG A 806 46.41 21.91 15.53
N GLU A 807 45.46 22.71 16.00
CA GLU A 807 44.92 22.61 17.36
C GLU A 807 43.80 21.56 17.44
N ILE A 808 43.10 21.35 16.32
CA ILE A 808 41.90 20.51 16.26
C ILE A 808 42.13 19.15 15.58
N LEU A 809 42.96 19.04 14.53
CA LEU A 809 43.07 17.83 13.70
C LEU A 809 44.33 17.03 13.98
N THR A 810 44.14 15.75 14.35
CA THR A 810 45.18 14.72 14.40
C THR A 810 44.86 13.61 13.41
N VAL A 811 45.77 13.35 12.46
CA VAL A 811 45.65 12.28 11.47
C VAL A 811 46.57 11.12 11.87
N LYS A 812 46.00 9.91 11.99
CA LYS A 812 46.73 8.67 12.23
C LYS A 812 46.54 7.72 11.06
N LEU A 813 47.60 7.50 10.30
CA LEU A 813 47.60 6.62 9.14
C LEU A 813 48.19 5.26 9.52
N PHE A 814 47.47 4.17 9.22
CA PHE A 814 47.92 2.80 9.43
C PHE A 814 48.10 2.12 8.08
N VAL A 815 49.35 1.73 7.76
CA VAL A 815 49.68 1.03 6.51
C VAL A 815 49.90 -0.45 6.81
N SER A 816 48.93 -1.28 6.41
CA SER A 816 48.94 -2.71 6.78
C SER A 816 49.95 -3.56 6.02
N LYS A 817 50.30 -3.20 4.78
CA LYS A 817 51.29 -3.88 3.94
C LYS A 817 52.19 -2.85 3.24
N PRO A 818 53.11 -2.18 3.97
CA PRO A 818 54.06 -1.25 3.37
C PRO A 818 55.00 -2.00 2.41
N LYS A 819 55.36 -1.39 1.28
CA LYS A 819 56.36 -1.99 0.36
C LYS A 819 57.77 -1.94 0.95
N SER A 820 58.07 -0.88 1.71
CA SER A 820 59.32 -0.69 2.43
C SER A 820 59.07 0.03 3.75
N SER A 821 59.85 -0.29 4.78
CA SER A 821 59.81 0.41 6.08
C SER A 821 60.17 1.89 5.96
N ARG A 822 60.92 2.26 4.91
CA ARG A 822 61.31 3.66 4.62
C ARG A 822 60.14 4.54 4.16
N GLU A 823 59.03 3.95 3.72
CA GLU A 823 57.84 4.72 3.32
C GLU A 823 57.01 5.21 4.53
N ILE A 824 57.32 4.73 5.73
CA ILE A 824 56.58 5.04 6.96
C ILE A 824 57.37 6.07 7.75
N VAL A 825 57.22 7.32 7.37
CA VAL A 825 57.81 8.45 8.09
C VAL A 825 56.68 9.39 8.46
N SER A 826 56.52 9.67 9.76
CA SER A 826 55.54 10.65 10.23
C SER A 826 55.98 12.06 9.84
N PRO A 827 55.30 12.74 8.90
CA PRO A 827 55.75 14.04 8.42
C PRO A 827 55.60 15.17 9.46
N SER A 828 54.74 15.01 10.47
CA SER A 828 54.58 15.98 11.55
C SER A 828 54.01 15.33 12.82
N ALA A 829 54.02 16.05 13.95
CA ALA A 829 53.36 15.57 15.17
C ALA A 829 51.84 15.34 15.00
N THR A 830 51.20 16.12 14.12
CA THR A 830 49.76 16.04 13.83
C THR A 830 49.39 15.00 12.77
N VAL A 831 50.36 14.52 11.98
CA VAL A 831 50.15 13.51 10.93
C VAL A 831 51.13 12.37 11.17
N GLN A 832 50.63 11.30 11.78
CA GLN A 832 51.43 10.18 12.26
C GLN A 832 51.19 8.95 11.38
N MET A 833 52.27 8.28 10.94
CA MET A 833 52.21 7.06 10.15
C MET A 833 52.69 5.86 10.97
N PHE A 834 51.91 4.79 10.97
CA PHE A 834 52.17 3.56 11.72
C PHE A 834 52.20 2.34 10.79
N PRO A 835 53.17 1.41 10.96
CA PRO A 835 53.14 0.12 10.29
C PRO A 835 52.06 -0.79 10.89
N GLY A 836 51.49 -1.65 10.04
CA GLY A 836 50.58 -2.71 10.46
C GLY A 836 49.10 -2.32 10.41
N ARG A 837 48.26 -3.26 10.82
CA ARG A 837 46.80 -3.09 10.82
C ARG A 837 46.38 -2.22 11.99
N CYS A 838 45.50 -1.25 11.75
CA CYS A 838 44.87 -0.45 12.80
C CYS A 838 44.16 -1.36 13.81
N ARG A 839 44.44 -1.13 15.10
CA ARG A 839 43.79 -1.77 16.25
C ARG A 839 42.89 -0.75 16.96
N PRO A 840 41.57 -0.74 16.68
CA PRO A 840 40.68 0.32 17.18
C PRO A 840 40.59 0.39 18.71
N ASP A 841 40.76 -0.74 19.40
CA ASP A 841 40.83 -0.85 20.86
C ASP A 841 41.96 0.00 21.44
N VAL A 842 43.17 -0.14 20.90
CA VAL A 842 44.35 0.60 21.35
C VAL A 842 44.17 2.09 21.09
N VAL A 843 43.68 2.45 19.90
CA VAL A 843 43.49 3.86 19.53
C VAL A 843 42.44 4.53 20.42
N LEU A 844 41.30 3.88 20.68
CA LEU A 844 40.27 4.44 21.55
C LEU A 844 40.72 4.55 23.00
N ASN A 845 41.49 3.58 23.52
CA ASN A 845 42.05 3.65 24.86
C ASN A 845 43.05 4.80 25.02
N GLU A 846 43.72 5.22 23.95
CA GLU A 846 44.60 6.39 23.94
C GLU A 846 43.83 7.71 23.84
N VAL A 847 42.80 7.75 23.00
CA VAL A 847 42.06 8.99 22.64
C VAL A 847 41.01 9.36 23.69
N ILE A 848 40.24 8.39 24.20
CA ILE A 848 39.11 8.66 25.11
C ILE A 848 39.55 9.35 26.42
N PRO A 849 40.69 9.00 27.05
CA PRO A 849 41.17 9.74 28.22
C PRO A 849 41.49 11.22 27.93
N LYS A 850 41.90 11.55 26.70
CA LYS A 850 42.27 12.91 26.26
C LYS A 850 41.11 13.67 25.62
N ARG A 851 39.89 13.13 25.67
CA ARG A 851 38.71 13.72 25.03
C ARG A 851 38.37 15.09 25.62
N VAL A 852 37.80 15.94 24.78
CA VAL A 852 37.04 17.13 25.15
C VAL A 852 35.55 16.85 24.96
N GLY A 853 34.75 17.08 26.00
CA GLY A 853 33.29 16.89 25.95
C GLY A 853 32.85 15.46 25.61
N ALA A 854 31.65 15.35 25.03
CA ALA A 854 31.14 14.09 24.51
C ALA A 854 31.95 13.61 23.30
N THR A 855 32.13 12.30 23.16
CA THR A 855 32.86 11.69 22.04
C THR A 855 31.93 10.99 21.07
N ILE A 856 32.08 11.28 19.77
CA ILE A 856 31.48 10.49 18.69
C ILE A 856 32.54 9.63 18.01
N VAL A 857 32.24 8.34 17.86
CA VAL A 857 33.06 7.38 17.11
C VAL A 857 32.32 7.01 15.84
N SER A 858 32.82 7.47 14.70
CA SER A 858 32.28 7.15 13.38
C SER A 858 33.16 6.13 12.68
N VAL A 859 32.58 5.18 11.95
CA VAL A 859 33.33 4.24 11.11
C VAL A 859 32.75 4.13 9.71
N CYS A 860 33.62 4.18 8.70
CA CYS A 860 33.31 3.88 7.30
C CYS A 860 34.41 2.99 6.70
N GLY A 861 34.06 1.77 6.30
CA GLY A 861 35.02 0.80 5.77
C GLY A 861 34.47 -0.62 5.67
N PRO A 862 35.33 -1.62 5.38
CA PRO A 862 34.92 -3.02 5.29
C PRO A 862 34.27 -3.50 6.58
N GLY A 863 33.26 -4.37 6.45
CA GLY A 863 32.44 -4.82 7.58
C GLY A 863 33.22 -5.41 8.76
N ALA A 864 34.29 -6.18 8.51
CA ALA A 864 35.14 -6.73 9.57
C ALA A 864 35.84 -5.62 10.39
N PHE A 865 36.28 -4.55 9.74
CA PHE A 865 36.88 -3.40 10.41
C PHE A 865 35.84 -2.60 11.19
N ALA A 866 34.66 -2.38 10.61
CA ALA A 866 33.55 -1.72 11.29
C ALA A 866 33.09 -2.48 12.55
N ASP A 867 33.11 -3.81 12.51
CA ASP A 867 32.84 -4.66 13.68
C ASP A 867 33.86 -4.50 14.80
N GLU A 868 35.15 -4.39 14.46
CA GLU A 868 36.22 -4.15 15.43
C GLU A 868 36.09 -2.77 16.07
N VAL A 869 35.81 -1.72 15.28
CA VAL A 869 35.57 -0.37 15.80
C VAL A 869 34.33 -0.34 16.69
N ARG A 870 33.23 -1.00 16.29
CA ARG A 870 32.01 -1.10 17.10
C ARG A 870 32.27 -1.80 18.43
N ALA A 871 33.02 -2.90 18.42
CA ALA A 871 33.39 -3.62 19.63
C ALA A 871 34.24 -2.73 20.56
N ALA A 872 35.22 -2.02 20.00
CA ALA A 872 36.08 -1.11 20.75
C ALA A 872 35.30 0.08 21.35
N ALA A 873 34.39 0.69 20.58
CA ALA A 873 33.51 1.77 21.06
C ALA A 873 32.60 1.27 22.20
N ARG A 874 31.96 0.11 22.02
CA ARG A 874 31.10 -0.51 23.06
C ARG A 874 31.82 -0.84 24.35
N ASN A 875 33.09 -1.26 24.26
CA ASN A 875 33.91 -1.55 25.43
C ASN A 875 34.24 -0.30 26.26
N ASN A 876 34.08 0.89 25.68
CA ASN A 876 34.27 2.17 26.36
C ASN A 876 32.96 2.78 26.87
N ILE A 877 31.79 2.28 26.45
CA ILE A 877 30.50 2.71 26.97
C ILE A 877 30.30 2.18 28.39
N GLY A 878 29.88 3.06 29.31
CA GLY A 878 29.65 2.75 30.72
C GLY A 878 30.90 2.80 31.60
N LYS A 879 32.04 3.27 31.08
CA LYS A 879 33.28 3.52 31.84
C LYS A 879 33.46 4.99 32.26
N GLY A 880 32.35 5.71 32.41
CA GLY A 880 32.33 7.14 32.77
C GLY A 880 32.39 8.11 31.59
N ALA A 881 32.93 7.73 30.43
CA ALA A 881 32.92 8.60 29.24
C ALA A 881 31.61 8.50 28.43
N VAL A 882 31.08 9.64 27.98
CA VAL A 882 29.99 9.67 26.98
C VAL A 882 30.57 9.34 25.60
N VAL A 883 30.23 8.16 25.10
CA VAL A 883 30.64 7.66 23.78
C VAL A 883 29.40 7.28 22.97
N ASP A 884 29.24 7.92 21.82
CA ASP A 884 28.26 7.55 20.81
C ASP A 884 28.94 6.91 19.61
N PHE A 885 28.28 5.93 18.98
CA PHE A 885 28.83 5.18 17.87
C PHE A 885 27.95 5.33 16.64
N VAL A 886 28.56 5.71 15.52
CA VAL A 886 27.91 5.83 14.22
C VAL A 886 28.65 4.95 13.23
N GLU A 887 27.89 4.22 12.43
CA GLU A 887 28.43 3.33 11.41
C GLU A 887 27.81 3.64 10.08
N GLU A 888 28.69 3.96 9.13
CA GLU A 888 28.34 4.30 7.76
C GLU A 888 28.84 3.17 6.87
N ALA A 889 27.91 2.27 6.57
CA ALA A 889 28.17 1.09 5.78
C ALA A 889 27.39 1.18 4.48
N PHE A 890 27.98 1.81 3.47
CA PHE A 890 27.49 1.72 2.09
C PHE A 890 27.70 0.30 1.58
N THR A 891 26.78 -0.58 1.95
CA THR A 891 26.73 -1.99 1.52
C THR A 891 25.71 -2.11 0.40
N TRP A 892 26.15 -1.75 -0.80
CA TRP A 892 25.37 -1.92 -2.02
C TRP A 892 25.94 -3.01 -2.89
#